data_AF-A0A6A4D304-F1
#
_entry.id   AF-A0A6A4D304-F1
#
_cell.length_a   1.000
_cell.length_b   1.000
_cell.length_c   1.000
_cell.angle_alpha   90.00
_cell.angle_beta   90.00
_cell.angle_gamma   90.00
#
_symmetry.space_group_name_H-M   'P 1'
#
loop_
_entity.id
_entity.type
_entity.pdbx_description
1 polymer ?
#
loop_
_entity_poly.entity_id
_entity_poly.type
_entity_poly.pdbx_seq_one_letter_code
_entity_poly.pdbx_strand_id
1 'polypeptide(L)'
;MSLLWLIGLALLAFVVPLDAETSVTIPTLPVSDFFTWAGVHTASESGVSTTRFLRTGAVVDDEIDDDDEERAGLSVPIAEKAKIMFSSSKVTPEHLQKWLAEGKTPDTVFTRMRLHKEKNWLLYRPQFTDWLKYVDDLSAKNPTKGTSAFSTLTAQYGDAALYKMIEEAANFAGPKDLATKLQKELMQHWIATAKSPDDVFHAMSLDKVKPNILSNPEFTAWAKYADDFNAKHPEKSALMAPTLSKYYSDHALVKMIQLAISGGESKSIATKVQDALVHLWLSSRKTPDDALIELGLGRTVDTLMESPLFNIWLAYMNAYSTKYPQEKSAAIEALTRTFSDIKVARMLAKAKTTEATRTIAKQLEIAQLEMWFSGGISVDDVFELLGFRTVMDFTNNPLLNTWVSYMNRVLKENPGQVTKMLTTLETRFPERGLNQILLAAMKFPSMKNAAVTMQTKQIQGYVANNESPAKVFMWLELDKVGDKLLVGPLFTKWMKYVKDFNQNNPKRQESCFAPIPMKYNFEPVKRMIKTAMSDPSTVKIAKLVERERSKRWLDMKDSPRNVFKFLDLSTAGDKTLASSDFKIWSKYLNDFNQRYPDEKTTMIDGLKASYWDRGLLTMFDAAKKDPSTEKLATNLQNALINKWIVAKEKPADLKRTLNEGPASEEMIARYVKKLEALSGNI
;
A
#
# COMPACT_ATOMS: atom_id res chain seq x y z
N MET A 1 0.03 11.05 24.80
CA MET A 1 -1.10 10.67 23.94
C MET A 1 -0.59 9.64 22.96
N SER A 2 -1.14 8.42 22.93
CA SER A 2 -0.64 7.36 22.07
C SER A 2 -1.00 7.61 20.60
N LEU A 3 -0.10 7.26 19.68
CA LEU A 3 -0.29 7.43 18.23
C LEU A 3 -1.56 6.73 17.72
N LEU A 4 -1.99 5.66 18.39
CA LEU A 4 -3.23 4.92 18.11
C LEU A 4 -4.50 5.78 18.24
N TRP A 5 -4.52 6.79 19.11
CA TRP A 5 -5.65 7.71 19.25
C TRP A 5 -5.68 8.80 18.17
N LEU A 6 -4.55 9.07 17.50
CA LEU A 6 -4.47 10.05 16.41
C LEU A 6 -4.89 9.47 15.05
N ILE A 7 -4.89 8.15 14.89
CA ILE A 7 -5.32 7.47 13.65
C ILE A 7 -6.83 7.70 13.38
N GLY A 8 -7.62 8.01 14.42
CA GLY A 8 -9.05 8.33 14.31
C GLY A 8 -9.41 9.79 14.01
N LEU A 9 -8.45 10.71 13.97
CA LEU A 9 -8.71 12.17 13.88
C LEU A 9 -7.76 12.94 12.95
N ALA A 10 -6.87 12.25 12.22
CA ALA A 10 -5.81 12.88 11.41
C ALA A 10 -6.28 13.62 10.14
N LEU A 11 -7.59 13.70 9.86
CA LEU A 11 -8.11 14.38 8.67
C LEU A 11 -8.34 15.89 8.83
N LEU A 12 -8.20 16.45 10.04
CA LEU A 12 -8.49 17.88 10.29
C LEU A 12 -7.29 18.83 10.22
N ALA A 13 -6.06 18.35 10.05
CA ALA A 13 -4.87 19.22 10.02
C ALA A 13 -4.52 19.78 8.62
N PHE A 14 -5.27 19.41 7.56
CA PHE A 14 -4.94 19.74 6.17
C PHE A 14 -5.72 20.92 5.55
N VAL A 15 -6.47 21.69 6.33
CA VAL A 15 -7.24 22.82 5.81
C VAL A 15 -6.85 24.11 6.53
N VAL A 16 -6.17 25.00 5.81
CA VAL A 16 -6.32 26.45 6.04
C VAL A 16 -7.74 26.79 5.60
N PRO A 17 -8.58 27.44 6.42
CA PRO A 17 -9.97 27.68 6.03
C PRO A 17 -10.02 28.68 4.87
N LEU A 18 -10.67 28.26 3.78
CA LEU A 18 -11.23 29.16 2.77
C LEU A 18 -12.73 29.27 3.05
N ASP A 19 -13.19 30.50 3.24
CA ASP A 19 -14.57 30.85 3.55
C ASP A 19 -15.56 30.24 2.56
N ALA A 20 -16.60 29.61 3.11
CA ALA A 20 -17.88 29.43 2.46
C ALA A 20 -18.98 29.63 3.51
N GLU A 21 -19.74 30.70 3.35
CA GLU A 21 -20.92 31.04 4.14
C GLU A 21 -21.90 29.86 4.19
N THR A 22 -22.24 29.39 5.39
CA THR A 22 -23.62 29.03 5.76
C THR A 22 -23.77 29.11 7.28
N SER A 23 -24.73 29.93 7.71
CA SER A 23 -25.12 30.18 9.09
C SER A 23 -25.80 28.95 9.72
N VAL A 24 -25.25 28.42 10.81
CA VAL A 24 -26.02 27.76 11.88
C VAL A 24 -25.38 28.09 13.23
N THR A 25 -26.20 28.62 14.14
CA THR A 25 -25.86 29.13 15.47
C THR A 25 -25.84 28.02 16.54
N ILE A 26 -25.19 28.32 17.69
CA ILE A 26 -25.29 27.73 19.06
C ILE A 26 -24.08 26.85 19.48
N PRO A 27 -23.55 26.93 20.73
CA PRO A 27 -23.27 28.09 21.59
C PRO A 27 -21.80 28.14 22.07
N THR A 28 -21.34 29.34 22.42
CA THR A 28 -20.07 29.61 23.11
C THR A 28 -20.16 29.33 24.61
N LEU A 29 -19.03 28.90 25.21
CA LEU A 29 -18.42 29.30 26.50
C LEU A 29 -17.71 28.11 27.21
N PRO A 30 -16.68 28.31 28.06
CA PRO A 30 -15.72 29.42 28.12
C PRO A 30 -14.25 28.96 28.08
N VAL A 31 -13.40 29.89 27.66
CA VAL A 31 -11.96 29.94 27.93
C VAL A 31 -11.78 30.13 29.43
N SER A 32 -10.91 29.35 30.07
CA SER A 32 -10.39 29.64 31.40
C SER A 32 -8.89 29.91 31.30
N ASP A 33 -8.54 31.13 31.68
CA ASP A 33 -7.22 31.73 31.75
C ASP A 33 -6.23 30.93 32.60
N PHE A 34 -4.99 30.83 32.12
CA PHE A 34 -3.80 30.64 32.95
C PHE A 34 -2.83 31.80 32.73
N PHE A 35 -2.96 32.80 33.59
CA PHE A 35 -1.95 33.77 34.00
C PHE A 35 -1.77 33.49 35.51
N THR A 36 -0.61 33.45 36.17
CA THR A 36 0.74 34.00 36.04
C THR A 36 1.58 33.26 37.09
N TRP A 37 2.87 33.03 36.88
CA TRP A 37 3.91 33.49 37.82
C TRP A 37 5.31 33.29 37.23
N ALA A 38 5.96 34.40 36.90
CA ALA A 38 7.40 34.48 36.73
C ALA A 38 8.02 34.73 38.11
N GLY A 39 9.07 33.98 38.43
CA GLY A 39 9.89 34.18 39.62
C GLY A 39 11.36 33.93 39.27
N VAL A 40 11.99 34.94 38.69
CA VAL A 40 13.46 35.05 38.58
C VAL A 40 13.98 35.44 39.96
N HIS A 41 14.94 34.68 40.49
CA HIS A 41 15.97 35.23 41.38
C HIS A 41 17.32 34.57 41.11
N THR A 42 18.30 35.44 40.91
CA THR A 42 19.72 35.22 40.68
C THR A 42 20.53 35.09 41.98
N ALA A 43 21.57 34.25 41.91
CA ALA A 43 22.88 34.31 42.58
C ALA A 43 23.01 34.08 44.11
N SER A 44 23.83 33.09 44.51
CA SER A 44 25.21 33.35 45.00
C SER A 44 25.97 32.04 45.31
N GLU A 45 27.29 32.18 45.34
CA GLU A 45 28.34 31.17 45.33
C GLU A 45 28.58 30.42 46.66
N SER A 46 29.07 29.18 46.55
CA SER A 46 30.13 28.54 47.34
C SER A 46 30.15 27.06 46.92
N GLY A 47 31.24 26.32 46.76
CA GLY A 47 32.66 26.52 46.98
C GLY A 47 33.26 25.11 47.02
N VAL A 48 34.20 24.82 46.11
CA VAL A 48 35.34 23.88 46.23
C VAL A 48 35.07 22.45 46.74
N SER A 49 35.38 21.42 45.93
CA SER A 49 36.67 20.72 46.05
C SER A 49 36.87 19.61 45.01
N THR A 50 38.07 19.60 44.46
CA THR A 50 38.62 18.67 43.47
C THR A 50 39.52 17.67 44.16
N THR A 51 39.39 16.38 43.87
CA THR A 51 40.42 15.35 44.15
C THR A 51 40.26 14.22 43.12
N ARG A 52 41.00 14.25 42.01
CA ARG A 52 42.36 13.71 41.78
C ARG A 52 42.45 12.18 41.93
N PHE A 53 42.30 11.49 40.79
CA PHE A 53 42.64 10.07 40.61
C PHE A 53 44.15 9.91 40.39
N LEU A 54 44.77 8.96 41.08
CA LEU A 54 46.11 8.47 40.76
C LEU A 54 45.99 7.16 39.98
N ARG A 55 46.55 7.15 38.76
CA ARG A 55 46.95 5.92 38.05
C ARG A 55 48.42 5.67 38.33
N THR A 56 48.78 4.42 38.54
CA THR A 56 50.11 3.87 38.25
C THR A 56 49.88 2.51 37.61
N GLY A 57 50.35 2.35 36.36
CA GLY A 57 50.22 1.11 35.59
C GLY A 57 51.47 0.24 35.66
N ALA A 58 51.38 -0.94 35.05
CA ALA A 58 52.45 -1.58 34.29
C ALA A 58 51.86 -2.72 33.45
N VAL A 59 52.33 -2.78 32.21
CA VAL A 59 52.02 -3.70 31.10
C VAL A 59 52.74 -5.04 31.29
N VAL A 60 52.11 -6.17 30.94
CA VAL A 60 52.71 -7.28 30.15
C VAL A 60 51.59 -8.03 29.40
N ASP A 61 51.85 -8.32 28.12
CA ASP A 61 51.09 -9.15 27.18
C ASP A 61 50.87 -10.59 27.69
N ASP A 62 49.70 -11.17 27.37
CA ASP A 62 49.60 -12.45 26.66
C ASP A 62 48.14 -12.70 26.22
N GLU A 63 47.98 -13.08 24.96
CA GLU A 63 46.72 -13.51 24.34
C GLU A 63 46.16 -14.77 25.01
N ILE A 64 45.03 -14.63 25.72
CA ILE A 64 44.07 -15.73 25.95
C ILE A 64 42.66 -15.16 25.82
N ASP A 65 41.91 -15.68 24.84
CA ASP A 65 40.45 -15.60 24.75
C ASP A 65 39.85 -16.20 26.04
N ASP A 66 39.46 -15.35 26.99
CA ASP A 66 38.49 -15.69 28.02
C ASP A 66 37.79 -14.38 28.46
N ASP A 67 36.48 -14.32 28.24
CA ASP A 67 35.55 -13.31 28.76
C ASP A 67 35.47 -13.41 30.31
N ASP A 68 36.58 -13.16 31.00
CA ASP A 68 36.57 -12.89 32.43
C ASP A 68 36.38 -11.39 32.63
N GLU A 69 35.11 -10.95 32.61
CA GLU A 69 34.70 -9.69 33.23
C GLU A 69 35.35 -9.61 34.63
N GLU A 70 36.06 -8.51 34.92
CA GLU A 70 36.74 -8.26 36.19
C GLU A 70 35.80 -8.50 37.40
N ARG A 71 35.88 -9.70 37.99
CA ARG A 71 35.05 -10.06 39.14
C ARG A 71 35.62 -9.39 40.39
N ALA A 72 34.90 -8.42 40.96
CA ALA A 72 35.31 -7.74 42.19
C ALA A 72 35.52 -8.68 43.40
N GLY A 73 34.91 -9.88 43.37
CA GLY A 73 35.06 -10.90 44.41
C GLY A 73 34.46 -10.49 45.76
N LEU A 74 34.19 -11.46 46.62
CA LEU A 74 33.64 -11.16 47.95
C LEU A 74 34.67 -10.42 48.82
N SER A 75 34.25 -9.31 49.43
CA SER A 75 35.08 -8.49 50.32
C SER A 75 35.16 -9.13 51.72
N VAL A 76 35.87 -10.25 51.78
CA VAL A 76 36.02 -11.08 52.99
C VAL A 76 37.43 -10.94 53.54
N PRO A 77 37.61 -10.60 54.82
CA PRO A 77 38.93 -10.50 55.44
C PRO A 77 39.77 -11.77 55.25
N ILE A 78 41.09 -11.60 55.03
CA ILE A 78 42.02 -12.72 54.84
C ILE A 78 41.97 -13.71 56.01
N ALA A 79 41.85 -13.20 57.24
CA ALA A 79 41.70 -14.02 58.44
C ALA A 79 40.42 -14.89 58.43
N GLU A 80 39.34 -14.41 57.79
CA GLU A 80 38.11 -15.19 57.63
C GLU A 80 38.26 -16.25 56.54
N LYS A 81 38.97 -15.96 55.45
CA LYS A 81 39.31 -16.97 54.42
C LYS A 81 40.19 -18.10 55.00
N ALA A 82 41.15 -17.77 55.86
CA ALA A 82 42.02 -18.75 56.53
C ALA A 82 41.25 -19.68 57.48
N LYS A 83 40.27 -19.16 58.24
CA LYS A 83 39.45 -19.95 59.17
C LYS A 83 38.69 -21.09 58.48
N ILE A 84 38.35 -20.95 57.20
CA ILE A 84 37.58 -21.95 56.44
C ILE A 84 38.39 -23.23 56.20
N MET A 85 39.73 -23.13 56.19
CA MET A 85 40.62 -24.29 56.02
C MET A 85 40.66 -25.19 57.26
N PHE A 86 40.30 -24.66 58.43
CA PHE A 86 40.38 -25.36 59.71
C PHE A 86 39.03 -25.53 60.41
N SER A 87 37.94 -25.02 59.82
CA SER A 87 36.58 -25.13 60.37
C SER A 87 35.73 -26.14 59.61
N SER A 88 34.82 -26.82 60.33
CA SER A 88 33.82 -27.71 59.72
C SER A 88 32.93 -26.93 58.74
N SER A 89 32.56 -27.57 57.63
CA SER A 89 31.55 -27.03 56.70
C SER A 89 30.12 -27.21 57.19
N LYS A 90 29.91 -28.01 58.25
CA LYS A 90 28.58 -28.26 58.80
C LYS A 90 28.18 -27.09 59.70
N VAL A 91 27.33 -26.21 59.19
CA VAL A 91 26.75 -25.09 59.93
C VAL A 91 25.47 -25.54 60.62
N THR A 92 25.35 -25.25 61.91
CA THR A 92 24.14 -25.53 62.72
C THR A 92 23.41 -24.22 63.05
N PRO A 93 22.13 -24.25 63.46
CA PRO A 93 21.39 -23.05 63.85
C PRO A 93 22.09 -22.22 64.94
N GLU A 94 22.79 -22.86 65.88
CA GLU A 94 23.53 -22.17 66.94
C GLU A 94 24.70 -21.34 66.39
N HIS A 95 25.36 -21.83 65.32
CA HIS A 95 26.42 -21.08 64.64
C HIS A 95 25.88 -19.83 63.96
N LEU A 96 24.73 -19.93 63.28
CA LEU A 96 24.07 -18.78 62.62
C LEU A 96 23.64 -17.73 63.65
N GLN A 97 23.05 -18.15 64.78
CA GLN A 97 22.68 -17.25 65.87
C GLN A 97 23.89 -16.55 66.48
N LYS A 98 25.00 -17.28 66.68
CA LYS A 98 26.25 -16.68 67.14
C LYS A 98 26.78 -15.64 66.16
N TRP A 99 26.82 -15.94 64.86
CA TRP A 99 27.28 -14.98 63.85
C TRP A 99 26.33 -13.79 63.69
N LEU A 100 25.04 -13.96 63.96
CA LEU A 100 24.04 -12.90 63.98
C LEU A 100 24.22 -11.99 65.21
N ALA A 101 24.57 -12.57 66.37
CA ALA A 101 24.94 -11.83 67.57
C ALA A 101 26.21 -11.00 67.35
N GLU A 102 27.22 -11.59 66.69
CA GLU A 102 28.48 -10.94 66.31
C GLU A 102 28.33 -9.91 65.17
N GLY A 103 27.17 -9.85 64.50
CA GLY A 103 26.94 -8.94 63.37
C GLY A 103 27.85 -9.21 62.16
N LYS A 104 28.19 -10.48 61.92
CA LYS A 104 29.02 -10.88 60.76
C LYS A 104 28.33 -10.47 59.45
N THR A 105 29.12 -10.13 58.43
CA THR A 105 28.55 -9.71 57.14
C THR A 105 27.99 -10.91 56.37
N PRO A 106 26.98 -10.70 55.50
CA PRO A 106 26.49 -11.73 54.59
C PRO A 106 27.60 -12.41 53.80
N ASP A 107 28.56 -11.65 53.25
CA ASP A 107 29.73 -12.16 52.51
C ASP A 107 30.58 -13.13 53.35
N THR A 108 30.81 -12.79 54.62
CA THR A 108 31.60 -13.61 55.54
C THR A 108 30.89 -14.94 55.81
N VAL A 109 29.58 -14.88 56.08
CA VAL A 109 28.79 -16.09 56.36
C VAL A 109 28.62 -16.94 55.11
N PHE A 110 28.38 -16.34 53.95
CA PHE A 110 28.30 -17.01 52.65
C PHE A 110 29.59 -17.79 52.34
N THR A 111 30.74 -17.18 52.65
CA THR A 111 32.05 -17.80 52.45
C THR A 111 32.31 -18.92 53.46
N ARG A 112 31.96 -18.72 54.74
CA ARG A 112 32.09 -19.75 55.79
C ARG A 112 31.22 -20.98 55.53
N MET A 113 30.03 -20.79 54.97
CA MET A 113 29.14 -21.87 54.53
C MET A 113 29.59 -22.55 53.23
N ARG A 114 30.70 -22.09 52.63
CA ARG A 114 31.28 -22.59 51.35
C ARG A 114 30.33 -22.46 50.15
N LEU A 115 29.31 -21.61 50.25
CA LEU A 115 28.28 -21.42 49.20
C LEU A 115 28.87 -20.83 47.91
N HIS A 116 29.92 -20.01 48.01
CA HIS A 116 30.67 -19.49 46.85
C HIS A 116 31.25 -20.58 45.93
N LYS A 117 31.41 -21.83 46.42
CA LYS A 117 31.92 -22.96 45.62
C LYS A 117 30.84 -23.70 44.84
N GLU A 118 29.57 -23.49 45.16
CA GLU A 118 28.46 -24.28 44.62
C GLU A 118 28.07 -23.88 43.19
N LYS A 119 28.53 -22.72 42.69
CA LYS A 119 28.27 -22.19 41.34
C LYS A 119 26.77 -22.34 40.97
N ASN A 120 26.44 -22.99 39.86
CA ASN A 120 25.07 -23.15 39.35
C ASN A 120 24.19 -24.05 40.23
N TRP A 121 24.75 -24.78 41.20
CA TRP A 121 24.00 -25.66 42.10
C TRP A 121 23.52 -24.95 43.38
N LEU A 122 23.83 -23.66 43.54
CA LEU A 122 23.57 -22.91 44.76
C LEU A 122 22.10 -22.99 45.22
N LEU A 123 21.15 -22.78 44.30
CA LEU A 123 19.71 -22.75 44.61
C LEU A 123 19.14 -24.12 45.01
N TYR A 124 19.89 -25.22 44.77
CA TYR A 124 19.50 -26.57 45.16
C TYR A 124 20.03 -26.96 46.55
N ARG A 125 20.82 -26.10 47.20
CA ARG A 125 21.43 -26.38 48.50
C ARG A 125 20.54 -25.89 49.64
N PRO A 126 20.15 -26.72 50.61
CA PRO A 126 19.39 -26.27 51.77
C PRO A 126 20.15 -25.22 52.59
N GLN A 127 21.48 -25.29 52.61
CA GLN A 127 22.33 -24.30 53.27
C GLN A 127 22.17 -22.89 52.68
N PHE A 128 21.76 -22.77 51.40
CA PHE A 128 21.50 -21.47 50.80
C PHE A 128 20.24 -20.82 51.40
N THR A 129 19.19 -21.60 51.68
CA THR A 129 18.00 -21.08 52.38
C THR A 129 18.28 -20.67 53.82
N ASP A 130 19.16 -21.40 54.52
CA ASP A 130 19.62 -21.01 55.85
C ASP A 130 20.40 -19.68 55.81
N TRP A 131 21.21 -19.48 54.77
CA TRP A 131 21.93 -18.22 54.57
C TRP A 131 21.00 -17.06 54.21
N LEU A 132 20.01 -17.26 53.34
CA LEU A 132 19.01 -16.22 53.03
C LEU A 132 18.27 -15.78 54.30
N LYS A 133 17.83 -16.73 55.13
CA LYS A 133 17.20 -16.45 56.42
C LYS A 133 18.14 -15.67 57.35
N TYR A 134 19.42 -16.03 57.40
CA TYR A 134 20.40 -15.28 58.17
C TYR A 134 20.51 -13.83 57.72
N VAL A 135 20.51 -13.56 56.40
CA VAL A 135 20.56 -12.20 55.87
C VAL A 135 19.29 -11.43 56.23
N ASP A 136 18.11 -12.05 56.13
CA ASP A 136 16.83 -11.46 56.55
C ASP A 136 16.85 -11.09 58.04
N ASP A 137 17.27 -12.01 58.91
CA ASP A 137 17.40 -11.79 60.36
C ASP A 137 18.40 -10.66 60.68
N LEU A 138 19.51 -10.59 59.94
CA LEU A 138 20.53 -9.54 60.09
C LEU A 138 20.01 -8.17 59.64
N SER A 139 19.24 -8.14 58.56
CA SER A 139 18.61 -6.93 58.02
C SER A 139 17.54 -6.40 58.99
N ALA A 140 16.70 -7.29 59.53
CA ALA A 140 15.69 -6.94 60.54
C ALA A 140 16.32 -6.41 61.84
N LYS A 141 17.47 -6.96 62.25
CA LYS A 141 18.22 -6.49 63.43
C LYS A 141 18.90 -5.14 63.22
N ASN A 142 19.23 -4.79 61.97
CA ASN A 142 19.87 -3.51 61.62
C ASN A 142 19.20 -2.85 60.40
N PRO A 143 17.95 -2.35 60.51
CA PRO A 143 17.18 -1.86 59.37
C PRO A 143 17.86 -0.69 58.63
N THR A 144 18.62 0.13 59.34
CA THR A 144 19.33 1.30 58.79
C THR A 144 20.51 0.94 57.89
N LYS A 145 21.03 -0.30 57.96
CA LYS A 145 22.14 -0.76 57.11
C LYS A 145 21.69 -1.28 55.74
N GLY A 146 20.39 -1.50 55.52
CA GLY A 146 19.85 -1.89 54.22
C GLY A 146 20.49 -3.17 53.63
N THR A 147 20.82 -4.14 54.49
CA THR A 147 21.56 -5.35 54.10
C THR A 147 20.72 -6.20 53.14
N SER A 148 21.23 -6.45 51.94
CA SER A 148 20.56 -7.27 50.92
C SER A 148 21.43 -8.47 50.56
N ALA A 149 20.84 -9.66 50.47
CA ALA A 149 21.52 -10.85 49.99
C ALA A 149 22.06 -10.66 48.57
N PHE A 150 21.37 -9.85 47.76
CA PHE A 150 21.77 -9.56 46.39
C PHE A 150 23.07 -8.79 46.30
N SER A 151 23.45 -7.95 47.27
CA SER A 151 24.77 -7.31 47.28
C SER A 151 25.91 -8.34 47.28
N THR A 152 25.75 -9.43 48.03
CA THR A 152 26.72 -10.55 48.06
C THR A 152 26.66 -11.36 46.77
N LEU A 153 25.46 -11.67 46.29
CA LEU A 153 25.27 -12.54 45.12
C LEU A 153 25.74 -11.85 43.83
N THR A 154 25.43 -10.57 43.62
CA THR A 154 25.87 -9.82 42.44
C THR A 154 27.38 -9.56 42.49
N ALA A 155 27.97 -9.32 43.66
CA ALA A 155 29.43 -9.22 43.80
C ALA A 155 30.15 -10.55 43.50
N GLN A 156 29.54 -11.69 43.82
CA GLN A 156 30.11 -13.01 43.58
C GLN A 156 29.94 -13.49 42.13
N TYR A 157 28.77 -13.28 41.54
CA TYR A 157 28.41 -13.89 40.26
C TYR A 157 28.32 -12.90 39.11
N GLY A 158 28.16 -11.60 39.38
CA GLY A 158 27.74 -10.61 38.38
C GLY A 158 26.23 -10.68 38.11
N ASP A 159 25.65 -9.58 37.64
CA ASP A 159 24.20 -9.46 37.44
C ASP A 159 23.67 -10.44 36.38
N ALA A 160 24.34 -10.54 35.23
CA ALA A 160 23.91 -11.37 34.12
C ALA A 160 23.96 -12.87 34.45
N ALA A 161 25.07 -13.34 35.02
CA ALA A 161 25.22 -14.75 35.37
C ALA A 161 24.33 -15.14 36.56
N LEU A 162 24.14 -14.24 37.53
CA LEU A 162 23.19 -14.48 38.63
C LEU A 162 21.76 -14.59 38.12
N TYR A 163 21.33 -13.66 37.28
CA TYR A 163 19.98 -13.68 36.72
C TYR A 163 19.74 -14.96 35.92
N LYS A 164 20.68 -15.35 35.05
CA LYS A 164 20.62 -16.60 34.29
C LYS A 164 20.52 -17.83 35.20
N MET A 165 21.29 -17.88 36.29
CA MET A 165 21.24 -18.98 37.26
C MET A 165 19.86 -19.10 37.92
N ILE A 166 19.24 -17.96 38.27
CA ILE A 166 17.90 -17.92 38.86
C ILE A 166 16.84 -18.33 37.83
N GLU A 167 16.91 -17.79 36.60
CA GLU A 167 16.01 -18.11 35.49
C GLU A 167 16.05 -19.62 35.16
N GLU A 168 17.25 -20.20 35.04
CA GLU A 168 17.41 -21.63 34.79
C GLU A 168 16.81 -22.48 35.92
N ALA A 169 17.04 -22.10 37.18
CA ALA A 169 16.48 -22.79 38.33
C ALA A 169 14.93 -22.71 38.37
N ALA A 170 14.33 -21.62 37.89
CA ALA A 170 12.86 -21.47 37.84
C ALA A 170 12.18 -22.52 36.94
N ASN A 171 12.93 -23.17 36.03
CA ASN A 171 12.43 -24.23 35.16
C ASN A 171 12.36 -25.62 35.83
N PHE A 172 12.89 -25.79 37.04
CA PHE A 172 12.91 -27.08 37.75
C PHE A 172 11.95 -27.07 38.94
N ALA A 173 11.12 -28.12 39.07
CA ALA A 173 10.07 -28.19 40.09
C ALA A 173 10.54 -28.00 41.54
N GLY A 174 11.76 -28.43 41.88
CA GLY A 174 12.34 -28.27 43.22
C GLY A 174 12.56 -26.82 43.63
N PRO A 175 13.47 -26.08 42.96
CA PRO A 175 13.78 -24.70 43.33
C PRO A 175 12.84 -23.64 42.75
N LYS A 176 11.81 -24.00 41.97
CA LYS A 176 10.96 -23.06 41.23
C LYS A 176 10.41 -21.91 42.08
N ASP A 177 9.84 -22.21 43.24
CA ASP A 177 9.23 -21.19 44.10
C ASP A 177 10.29 -20.24 44.67
N LEU A 178 11.44 -20.78 45.06
CA LEU A 178 12.58 -19.99 45.54
C LEU A 178 13.16 -19.13 44.42
N ALA A 179 13.36 -19.69 43.23
CA ALA A 179 13.87 -18.99 42.07
C ALA A 179 12.95 -17.83 41.66
N THR A 180 11.64 -18.07 41.60
CA THR A 180 10.63 -17.04 41.28
C THR A 180 10.65 -15.91 42.31
N LYS A 181 10.76 -16.25 43.61
CA LYS A 181 10.92 -15.27 44.69
C LYS A 181 12.20 -14.45 44.49
N LEU A 182 13.34 -15.11 44.26
CA LEU A 182 14.62 -14.45 44.07
C LEU A 182 14.68 -13.57 42.83
N GLN A 183 14.04 -13.95 41.72
CA GLN A 183 13.95 -13.13 40.51
C GLN A 183 13.22 -11.81 40.81
N LYS A 184 12.10 -11.87 41.54
CA LYS A 184 11.35 -10.68 41.96
C LYS A 184 12.19 -9.79 42.88
N GLU A 185 12.87 -10.37 43.86
CA GLU A 185 13.68 -9.61 44.81
C GLU A 185 14.95 -9.02 44.16
N LEU A 186 15.54 -9.72 43.18
CA LEU A 186 16.66 -9.20 42.36
C LEU A 186 16.23 -7.95 41.59
N MET A 187 15.05 -7.97 40.95
CA MET A 187 14.51 -6.78 40.28
C MET A 187 14.32 -5.61 41.25
N GLN A 188 13.80 -5.87 42.45
CA GLN A 188 13.66 -4.82 43.47
C GLN A 188 15.02 -4.30 43.98
N HIS A 189 16.01 -5.17 44.09
CA HIS A 189 17.38 -4.77 44.43
C HIS A 189 17.98 -3.87 43.35
N TRP A 190 17.85 -4.23 42.07
CA TRP A 190 18.28 -3.38 40.94
C TRP A 190 17.57 -2.03 40.92
N ILE A 191 16.27 -1.98 41.24
CA ILE A 191 15.54 -0.72 41.40
C ILE A 191 16.10 0.09 42.59
N ALA A 192 16.33 -0.54 43.74
CA ALA A 192 16.83 0.16 44.93
C ALA A 192 18.25 0.71 44.77
N THR A 193 19.10 0.01 44.02
CA THR A 193 20.48 0.41 43.71
C THR A 193 20.59 1.32 42.48
N ALA A 194 19.45 1.68 41.89
CA ALA A 194 19.36 2.51 40.69
C ALA A 194 20.20 1.99 39.51
N LYS A 195 20.23 0.66 39.32
CA LYS A 195 20.80 0.03 38.12
C LYS A 195 20.05 0.54 36.89
N SER A 196 20.73 0.89 35.80
CA SER A 196 20.03 1.48 34.66
C SER A 196 19.17 0.44 33.92
N PRO A 197 18.02 0.81 33.32
CA PRO A 197 17.27 -0.11 32.47
C PRO A 197 18.07 -0.69 31.30
N ASP A 198 19.07 0.03 30.81
CA ASP A 198 19.99 -0.46 29.77
C ASP A 198 20.87 -1.62 30.28
N ASP A 199 21.45 -1.48 31.48
CA ASP A 199 22.25 -2.54 32.10
C ASP A 199 21.39 -3.77 32.43
N VAL A 200 20.16 -3.55 32.89
CA VAL A 200 19.23 -4.66 33.20
C VAL A 200 18.77 -5.37 31.93
N PHE A 201 18.59 -4.64 30.81
CA PHE A 201 18.30 -5.24 29.52
C PHE A 201 19.39 -6.26 29.12
N HIS A 202 20.66 -5.87 29.33
CA HIS A 202 21.82 -6.73 29.13
C HIS A 202 21.93 -7.87 30.13
N ALA A 203 21.70 -7.62 31.42
CA ALA A 203 21.72 -8.66 32.44
C ALA A 203 20.70 -9.77 32.15
N MET A 204 19.54 -9.40 31.59
CA MET A 204 18.49 -10.32 31.16
C MET A 204 18.74 -10.93 29.77
N SER A 205 19.91 -10.69 29.16
CA SER A 205 20.30 -11.19 27.84
C SER A 205 19.32 -10.84 26.71
N LEU A 206 18.56 -9.76 26.84
CA LEU A 206 17.53 -9.36 25.88
C LEU A 206 18.14 -8.82 24.56
N ASP A 207 19.39 -8.37 24.58
CA ASP A 207 20.15 -7.95 23.40
C ASP A 207 20.42 -9.10 22.41
N LYS A 208 20.40 -10.35 22.90
CA LYS A 208 20.61 -11.57 22.13
C LYS A 208 19.32 -12.13 21.52
N VAL A 209 18.15 -11.57 21.87
CA VAL A 209 16.85 -12.06 21.40
C VAL A 209 16.49 -11.42 20.05
N LYS A 210 16.74 -12.11 18.93
CA LYS A 210 16.32 -11.68 17.58
C LYS A 210 15.85 -12.88 16.75
N PRO A 211 14.64 -12.89 16.12
CA PRO A 211 13.52 -11.92 16.13
C PRO A 211 12.42 -12.21 17.19
N ASN A 212 11.45 -11.30 17.39
CA ASN A 212 10.26 -11.39 18.28
C ASN A 212 10.41 -10.98 19.76
N ILE A 213 11.33 -10.07 20.06
CA ILE A 213 11.55 -9.58 21.44
C ILE A 213 10.27 -9.08 22.14
N LEU A 214 9.33 -8.45 21.42
CA LEU A 214 8.09 -7.89 22.01
C LEU A 214 7.12 -8.96 22.54
N SER A 215 7.27 -10.21 22.11
CA SER A 215 6.48 -11.35 22.60
C SER A 215 7.24 -12.17 23.64
N ASN A 216 8.46 -11.78 23.98
CA ASN A 216 9.24 -12.44 25.01
C ASN A 216 8.71 -12.04 26.41
N PRO A 217 8.35 -12.99 27.29
CA PRO A 217 7.90 -12.69 28.65
C PRO A 217 8.95 -11.92 29.46
N GLU A 218 10.24 -12.16 29.24
CA GLU A 218 11.31 -11.43 29.92
C GLU A 218 11.44 -9.99 29.43
N PHE A 219 11.11 -9.71 28.18
CA PHE A 219 10.97 -8.33 27.72
C PHE A 219 9.82 -7.60 28.44
N THR A 220 8.73 -8.32 28.74
CA THR A 220 7.62 -7.77 29.52
C THR A 220 8.03 -7.48 30.97
N ALA A 221 8.81 -8.38 31.58
CA ALA A 221 9.37 -8.18 32.91
C ALA A 221 10.35 -6.98 32.92
N TRP A 222 11.21 -6.86 31.92
CA TRP A 222 12.11 -5.71 31.76
C TRP A 222 11.36 -4.39 31.56
N ALA A 223 10.30 -4.39 30.75
CA ALA A 223 9.50 -3.18 30.54
C ALA A 223 8.81 -2.73 31.84
N LYS A 224 8.32 -3.68 32.65
CA LYS A 224 7.81 -3.39 33.98
C LYS A 224 8.91 -2.84 34.90
N TYR A 225 10.10 -3.42 34.86
CA TYR A 225 11.25 -2.92 35.60
C TYR A 225 11.57 -1.47 35.22
N ALA A 226 11.58 -1.13 33.93
CA ALA A 226 11.81 0.23 33.47
C ALA A 226 10.73 1.21 33.96
N ASP A 227 9.46 0.80 33.98
CA ASP A 227 8.36 1.60 34.55
C ASP A 227 8.56 1.83 36.06
N ASP A 228 8.85 0.78 36.83
CA ASP A 228 9.07 0.85 38.28
C ASP A 228 10.33 1.68 38.62
N PHE A 229 11.39 1.55 37.81
CA PHE A 229 12.60 2.36 37.91
C PHE A 229 12.30 3.85 37.69
N ASN A 230 11.58 4.18 36.62
CA ASN A 230 11.21 5.56 36.29
C ASN A 230 10.29 6.19 37.35
N ALA A 231 9.40 5.39 37.96
CA ALA A 231 8.55 5.83 39.05
C ALA A 231 9.35 6.14 40.33
N LYS A 232 10.40 5.37 40.61
CA LYS A 232 11.23 5.54 41.81
C LYS A 232 12.33 6.59 41.65
N HIS A 233 12.89 6.73 40.45
CA HIS A 233 13.97 7.66 40.12
C HIS A 233 13.58 8.60 38.96
N PRO A 234 12.60 9.52 39.15
CA PRO A 234 12.14 10.41 38.07
C PRO A 234 13.26 11.26 37.46
N GLU A 235 14.28 11.61 38.25
CA GLU A 235 15.45 12.40 37.83
C GLU A 235 16.44 11.61 36.95
N LYS A 236 16.35 10.27 36.96
CA LYS A 236 17.12 9.35 36.12
C LYS A 236 16.26 8.63 35.09
N SER A 237 15.03 9.11 34.88
CA SER A 237 14.05 8.45 34.03
C SER A 237 14.63 8.09 32.65
N ALA A 238 14.51 6.82 32.29
CA ALA A 238 15.05 6.25 31.06
C ALA A 238 13.90 5.79 30.16
N LEU A 239 13.93 6.23 28.90
CA LEU A 239 13.02 5.73 27.87
C LEU A 239 13.47 4.33 27.44
N MET A 240 12.51 3.47 27.07
CA MET A 240 12.82 2.15 26.51
C MET A 240 13.42 2.23 25.10
N ALA A 241 13.04 3.25 24.32
CA ALA A 241 13.40 3.37 22.90
C ALA A 241 14.91 3.56 22.64
N PRO A 242 15.68 4.37 23.40
CA PRO A 242 17.13 4.46 23.26
C PRO A 242 17.84 3.11 23.34
N THR A 243 17.52 2.27 24.33
CA THR A 243 18.11 0.93 24.48
C THR A 243 17.78 0.06 23.28
N LEU A 244 16.52 0.04 22.83
CA LEU A 244 16.11 -0.71 21.64
C LEU A 244 16.78 -0.23 20.35
N SER A 245 17.00 1.08 20.21
CA SER A 245 17.62 1.69 19.02
C SER A 245 19.11 1.31 18.87
N LYS A 246 19.77 0.82 19.92
CA LYS A 246 21.12 0.25 19.83
C LYS A 246 21.15 -1.09 19.07
N TYR A 247 20.04 -1.83 19.06
CA TYR A 247 19.97 -3.20 18.56
C TYR A 247 19.09 -3.38 17.32
N TYR A 248 18.16 -2.45 17.08
CA TYR A 248 17.21 -2.48 15.98
C TYR A 248 17.17 -1.12 15.27
N SER A 249 17.24 -1.13 13.94
CA SER A 249 16.90 0.05 13.14
C SER A 249 15.44 0.46 13.40
N ASP A 250 15.15 1.75 13.31
CA ASP A 250 13.80 2.31 13.45
C ASP A 250 12.76 1.58 12.56
N HIS A 251 13.07 1.37 11.28
CA HIS A 251 12.21 0.59 10.37
C HIS A 251 11.90 -0.83 10.87
N ALA A 252 12.91 -1.56 11.36
CA ALA A 252 12.72 -2.92 11.89
C ALA A 252 11.87 -2.89 13.17
N LEU A 253 12.14 -1.93 14.06
CA LEU A 253 11.42 -1.76 15.31
C LEU A 253 9.94 -1.43 15.07
N VAL A 254 9.64 -0.50 14.18
CA VAL A 254 8.25 -0.13 13.84
C VAL A 254 7.51 -1.30 13.18
N LYS A 255 8.17 -2.10 12.33
CA LYS A 255 7.56 -3.32 11.77
C LYS A 255 7.21 -4.33 12.85
N MET A 256 8.10 -4.58 13.81
CA MET A 256 7.82 -5.48 14.94
C MET A 256 6.66 -4.96 15.79
N ILE A 257 6.62 -3.66 16.07
CA ILE A 257 5.53 -3.00 16.79
C ILE A 257 4.19 -3.20 16.08
N GLN A 258 4.14 -2.97 14.76
CA GLN A 258 2.90 -3.12 13.99
C GLN A 258 2.38 -4.55 14.02
N LEU A 259 3.25 -5.54 13.82
CA LEU A 259 2.88 -6.95 13.94
C LEU A 259 2.34 -7.29 15.33
N ALA A 260 3.01 -6.81 16.39
CA ALA A 260 2.61 -7.05 17.77
C ALA A 260 1.29 -6.36 18.16
N ILE A 261 1.00 -5.16 17.63
CA ILE A 261 -0.27 -4.47 17.82
C ILE A 261 -1.43 -5.24 17.17
N SER A 262 -1.20 -5.82 15.99
CA SER A 262 -2.19 -6.63 15.27
C SER A 262 -2.44 -7.99 15.94
N GLY A 263 -1.43 -8.59 16.58
CA GLY A 263 -1.50 -9.90 17.22
C GLY A 263 -2.23 -9.95 18.58
N GLY A 264 -2.60 -8.80 19.15
CA GLY A 264 -3.42 -8.71 20.36
C GLY A 264 -2.68 -8.95 21.68
N GLU A 265 -1.99 -10.08 21.84
CA GLU A 265 -1.34 -10.48 23.11
C GLU A 265 -0.23 -9.51 23.55
N SER A 266 0.62 -9.07 22.61
CA SER A 266 1.69 -8.11 22.85
C SER A 266 1.29 -6.64 22.58
N LYS A 267 -0.01 -6.35 22.43
CA LYS A 267 -0.48 -5.02 22.02
C LYS A 267 -0.13 -3.92 23.03
N SER A 268 -0.30 -4.18 24.32
CA SER A 268 -0.01 -3.20 25.37
C SER A 268 1.46 -2.80 25.37
N ILE A 269 2.36 -3.79 25.35
CA ILE A 269 3.80 -3.53 25.35
C ILE A 269 4.25 -2.86 24.04
N ALA A 270 3.74 -3.31 22.89
CA ALA A 270 4.05 -2.70 21.60
C ALA A 270 3.60 -1.23 21.54
N THR A 271 2.45 -0.90 22.13
CA THR A 271 1.96 0.49 22.24
C THR A 271 2.91 1.34 23.10
N LYS A 272 3.39 0.82 24.24
CA LYS A 272 4.37 1.52 25.07
C LYS A 272 5.67 1.79 24.33
N VAL A 273 6.19 0.79 23.61
CA VAL A 273 7.41 0.95 22.80
C VAL A 273 7.18 1.96 21.68
N GLN A 274 6.02 1.94 21.03
CA GLN A 274 5.65 2.95 20.02
C GLN A 274 5.67 4.36 20.59
N ASP A 275 5.04 4.58 21.74
CA ASP A 275 4.99 5.88 22.39
C ASP A 275 6.40 6.34 22.79
N ALA A 276 7.22 5.45 23.35
CA ALA A 276 8.61 5.74 23.70
C ALA A 276 9.45 6.14 22.47
N LEU A 277 9.26 5.47 21.32
CA LEU A 277 9.96 5.77 20.08
C LEU A 277 9.57 7.16 19.54
N VAL A 278 8.27 7.48 19.56
CA VAL A 278 7.77 8.80 19.16
C VAL A 278 8.32 9.89 20.07
N HIS A 279 8.34 9.66 21.39
CA HIS A 279 8.93 10.57 22.36
C HIS A 279 10.43 10.79 22.10
N LEU A 280 11.18 9.73 21.79
CA LEU A 280 12.60 9.82 21.43
C LEU A 280 12.81 10.64 20.15
N TRP A 281 12.05 10.37 19.10
CA TRP A 281 12.15 11.15 17.87
C TRP A 281 11.78 12.61 18.09
N LEU A 282 10.76 12.90 18.90
CA LEU A 282 10.39 14.26 19.26
C LEU A 282 11.42 14.95 20.17
N SER A 283 12.07 14.25 21.11
CA SER A 283 13.07 14.87 22.00
C SER A 283 14.38 15.16 21.28
N SER A 284 14.78 14.27 20.36
CA SER A 284 15.94 14.44 19.48
C SER A 284 15.71 15.43 18.33
N ARG A 285 14.51 16.03 18.23
CA ARG A 285 14.11 16.91 17.11
C ARG A 285 14.32 16.26 15.72
N LYS A 286 14.17 14.93 15.61
CA LYS A 286 14.27 14.21 14.33
C LYS A 286 13.27 14.83 13.35
N THR A 287 13.73 15.28 12.19
CA THR A 287 12.84 15.96 11.25
C THR A 287 11.85 14.96 10.64
N PRO A 288 10.67 15.41 10.18
CA PRO A 288 9.79 14.60 9.36
C PRO A 288 10.49 13.91 8.18
N ASP A 289 11.46 14.59 7.55
CA ASP A 289 12.20 14.09 6.40
C ASP A 289 13.11 12.91 6.80
N ASP A 290 13.84 13.06 7.90
CA ASP A 290 14.67 11.99 8.46
C ASP A 290 13.82 10.79 8.91
N ALA A 291 12.69 11.06 9.59
CA ALA A 291 11.78 10.02 10.04
C ALA A 291 11.18 9.21 8.85
N LEU A 292 10.93 9.86 7.71
CA LEU A 292 10.48 9.19 6.49
C LEU A 292 11.54 8.19 5.99
N ILE A 293 12.80 8.61 5.97
CA ILE A 293 13.93 7.78 5.52
C ILE A 293 14.17 6.62 6.48
N GLU A 294 14.19 6.89 7.78
CA GLU A 294 14.40 5.90 8.85
C GLU A 294 13.28 4.85 8.93
N LEU A 295 12.06 5.21 8.53
CA LEU A 295 10.95 4.27 8.33
C LEU A 295 11.10 3.40 7.08
N GLY A 296 12.17 3.57 6.30
CA GLY A 296 12.40 2.84 5.05
C GLY A 296 11.50 3.31 3.89
N LEU A 297 10.74 4.40 4.08
CA LEU A 297 9.85 4.95 3.05
C LEU A 297 10.61 5.74 1.97
N GLY A 298 11.87 6.12 2.24
CA GLY A 298 12.74 6.82 1.28
C GLY A 298 13.14 6.04 0.01
N ARG A 299 12.81 4.74 -0.12
CA ARG A 299 13.31 3.88 -1.22
C ARG A 299 12.29 3.56 -2.31
N THR A 300 10.99 3.51 -1.99
CA THR A 300 9.93 3.08 -2.93
C THR A 300 8.84 4.13 -3.06
N VAL A 301 9.10 5.17 -3.85
CA VAL A 301 8.19 6.30 -4.06
C VAL A 301 6.81 5.84 -4.57
N ASP A 302 6.78 4.91 -5.51
CA ASP A 302 5.57 4.49 -6.21
C ASP A 302 4.52 3.75 -5.36
N THR A 303 4.93 3.11 -4.27
CA THR A 303 4.07 2.33 -3.36
C THR A 303 4.10 2.88 -1.93
N LEU A 304 4.71 4.05 -1.74
CA LEU A 304 4.92 4.68 -0.44
C LEU A 304 3.60 4.83 0.34
N MET A 305 2.54 5.29 -0.33
CA MET A 305 1.21 5.50 0.27
C MET A 305 0.43 4.21 0.53
N GLU A 306 0.86 3.09 -0.03
CA GLU A 306 0.28 1.77 0.24
C GLU A 306 0.85 1.16 1.54
N SER A 307 2.00 1.68 2.01
CA SER A 307 2.63 1.22 3.23
C SER A 307 1.87 1.70 4.47
N PRO A 308 1.56 0.82 5.43
CA PRO A 308 0.96 1.23 6.71
C PRO A 308 1.89 2.17 7.50
N LEU A 309 3.21 2.12 7.23
CA LEU A 309 4.19 3.02 7.85
C LEU A 309 3.98 4.47 7.43
N PHE A 310 3.35 4.74 6.29
CA PHE A 310 3.05 6.09 5.84
C PHE A 310 2.07 6.80 6.78
N ASN A 311 1.08 6.10 7.32
CA ASN A 311 0.15 6.67 8.29
C ASN A 311 0.82 6.97 9.63
N ILE A 312 1.80 6.14 10.03
CA ILE A 312 2.62 6.37 11.23
C ILE A 312 3.45 7.63 11.03
N TRP A 313 4.06 7.78 9.86
CA TRP A 313 4.81 8.98 9.50
C TRP A 313 3.94 10.24 9.52
N LEU A 314 2.74 10.21 8.92
CA LEU A 314 1.80 11.35 8.96
C LEU A 314 1.41 11.74 10.40
N ALA A 315 1.14 10.75 11.25
CA ALA A 315 0.81 11.01 12.64
C ALA A 315 2.01 11.59 13.42
N TYR A 316 3.23 11.13 13.13
CA TYR A 316 4.45 11.71 13.68
C TYR A 316 4.64 13.17 13.23
N MET A 317 4.39 13.49 11.96
CA MET A 317 4.45 14.87 11.46
C MET A 317 3.50 15.81 12.22
N ASN A 318 2.29 15.36 12.50
CA ASN A 318 1.31 16.15 13.27
C ASN A 318 1.80 16.39 14.71
N ALA A 319 2.39 15.36 15.34
CA ALA A 319 2.97 15.49 16.67
C ALA A 319 4.18 16.44 16.67
N TYR A 320 5.06 16.34 15.66
CA TYR A 320 6.21 17.21 15.48
C TYR A 320 5.78 18.66 15.30
N SER A 321 4.82 18.91 14.41
CA SER A 321 4.28 20.25 14.12
C SER A 321 3.62 20.89 15.33
N THR A 322 2.93 20.10 16.15
CA THR A 322 2.33 20.57 17.41
C THR A 322 3.41 20.99 18.42
N LYS A 323 4.51 20.23 18.50
CA LYS A 323 5.61 20.48 19.44
C LYS A 323 6.55 21.61 18.99
N TYR A 324 6.75 21.76 17.68
CA TYR A 324 7.64 22.74 17.06
C TYR A 324 6.91 23.59 16.01
N PRO A 325 5.99 24.50 16.42
CA PRO A 325 5.17 25.27 15.48
C PRO A 325 5.97 26.14 14.49
N GLN A 326 7.18 26.58 14.90
CA GLN A 326 8.08 27.41 14.08
C GLN A 326 8.83 26.60 13.01
N GLU A 327 8.92 25.28 13.18
CA GLU A 327 9.58 24.34 12.25
C GLU A 327 8.53 23.47 11.53
N LYS A 328 7.27 23.91 11.55
CA LYS A 328 6.15 23.20 10.93
C LYS A 328 6.40 23.10 9.43
N SER A 329 6.50 21.86 8.94
CA SER A 329 6.55 21.53 7.52
C SER A 329 5.27 20.81 7.14
N ALA A 330 4.67 21.17 6.00
CA ALA A 330 3.61 20.36 5.42
C ALA A 330 4.15 18.99 4.96
N ALA A 331 3.30 17.96 4.96
CA ALA A 331 3.67 16.63 4.47
C ALA A 331 4.17 16.66 3.02
N ILE A 332 3.58 17.52 2.19
CA ILE A 332 3.99 17.64 0.79
C ILE A 332 5.38 18.26 0.62
N GLU A 333 5.76 19.21 1.48
CA GLU A 333 7.09 19.80 1.45
C GLU A 333 8.13 18.76 1.86
N ALA A 334 7.86 17.98 2.90
CA ALA A 334 8.73 16.90 3.36
C ALA A 334 8.97 15.84 2.27
N LEU A 335 7.90 15.42 1.61
CA LEU A 335 7.97 14.53 0.46
C LEU A 335 8.77 15.15 -0.69
N THR A 336 8.59 16.45 -0.95
CA THR A 336 9.27 17.17 -2.03
C THR A 336 10.76 17.32 -1.75
N ARG A 337 11.17 17.65 -0.52
CA ARG A 337 12.58 17.68 -0.11
C ARG A 337 13.25 16.31 -0.26
N THR A 338 12.52 15.24 0.08
CA THR A 338 13.06 13.87 -0.01
C THR A 338 13.13 13.35 -1.45
N PHE A 339 12.12 13.61 -2.28
CA PHE A 339 11.97 12.93 -3.57
C PHE A 339 12.06 13.82 -4.79
N SER A 340 12.03 15.15 -4.68
CA SER A 340 11.79 16.16 -5.73
C SER A 340 10.35 16.23 -6.25
N ASP A 341 9.97 17.40 -6.75
CA ASP A 341 8.63 17.73 -7.26
C ASP A 341 8.11 16.73 -8.30
N ILE A 342 8.92 16.39 -9.29
CA ILE A 342 8.53 15.49 -10.39
C ILE A 342 8.22 14.08 -9.89
N LYS A 343 9.01 13.55 -8.94
CA LYS A 343 8.77 12.21 -8.40
C LYS A 343 7.53 12.20 -7.51
N VAL A 344 7.33 13.24 -6.71
CA VAL A 344 6.12 13.39 -5.89
C VAL A 344 4.88 13.52 -6.77
N ALA A 345 4.90 14.35 -7.81
CA ALA A 345 3.77 14.50 -8.72
C ALA A 345 3.43 13.19 -9.42
N ARG A 346 4.44 12.39 -9.81
CA ARG A 346 4.24 11.07 -10.43
C ARG A 346 3.67 10.05 -9.45
N MET A 347 4.18 10.03 -8.22
CA MET A 347 3.65 9.23 -7.13
C MET A 347 2.17 9.52 -6.92
N LEU A 348 1.80 10.80 -6.82
CA LEU A 348 0.41 11.23 -6.61
C LEU A 348 -0.48 10.87 -7.79
N ALA A 349 0.00 11.06 -9.02
CA ALA A 349 -0.73 10.68 -10.22
C ALA A 349 -1.03 9.16 -10.26
N LYS A 350 -0.07 8.33 -9.86
CA LYS A 350 -0.25 6.87 -9.73
C LYS A 350 -1.17 6.50 -8.57
N ALA A 351 -0.96 7.08 -7.39
CA ALA A 351 -1.77 6.80 -6.21
C ALA A 351 -3.25 7.19 -6.38
N LYS A 352 -3.57 8.15 -7.26
CA LYS A 352 -4.95 8.48 -7.64
C LYS A 352 -5.67 7.37 -8.42
N THR A 353 -4.95 6.46 -9.06
CA THR A 353 -5.56 5.35 -9.82
C THR A 353 -6.03 4.20 -8.93
N THR A 354 -5.49 4.09 -7.72
CA THR A 354 -5.82 3.04 -6.74
C THR A 354 -6.89 3.54 -5.77
N GLU A 355 -7.97 2.78 -5.56
CA GLU A 355 -9.10 3.17 -4.69
C GLU A 355 -8.64 3.53 -3.27
N ALA A 356 -7.82 2.67 -2.65
CA ALA A 356 -7.38 2.83 -1.27
C ALA A 356 -6.56 4.11 -1.02
N THR A 357 -5.79 4.58 -2.00
CA THR A 357 -4.90 5.75 -1.86
C THR A 357 -5.45 7.01 -2.53
N ARG A 358 -6.59 6.93 -3.22
CA ARG A 358 -7.10 8.03 -4.05
C ARG A 358 -7.38 9.30 -3.26
N THR A 359 -7.98 9.17 -2.08
CA THR A 359 -8.39 10.32 -1.26
C THR A 359 -7.17 11.09 -0.75
N ILE A 360 -6.22 10.39 -0.13
CA ILE A 360 -4.98 11.01 0.37
C ILE A 360 -4.14 11.59 -0.78
N ALA A 361 -4.07 10.91 -1.93
CA ALA A 361 -3.33 11.40 -3.09
C ALA A 361 -3.93 12.69 -3.66
N LYS A 362 -5.26 12.83 -3.68
CA LYS A 362 -5.92 14.10 -4.09
C LYS A 362 -5.62 15.24 -3.11
N GLN A 363 -5.65 14.96 -1.81
CA GLN A 363 -5.34 15.98 -0.79
C GLN A 363 -3.89 16.45 -0.90
N LEU A 364 -2.94 15.52 -1.07
CA LEU A 364 -1.53 15.84 -1.24
C LEU A 364 -1.24 16.53 -2.58
N GLU A 365 -1.96 16.20 -3.65
CA GLU A 365 -1.88 16.98 -4.91
C GLU A 365 -2.36 18.41 -4.70
N ILE A 366 -3.49 18.64 -4.01
CA ILE A 366 -3.94 20.01 -3.69
C ILE A 366 -2.88 20.75 -2.89
N ALA A 367 -2.33 20.12 -1.84
CA ALA A 367 -1.25 20.70 -1.06
C ALA A 367 0.00 21.02 -1.91
N GLN A 368 0.32 20.18 -2.91
CA GLN A 368 1.43 20.43 -3.84
C GLN A 368 1.18 21.68 -4.68
N LEU A 369 -0.03 21.83 -5.22
CA LEU A 369 -0.41 23.00 -6.00
C LEU A 369 -0.37 24.28 -5.15
N GLU A 370 -0.86 24.23 -3.91
CA GLU A 370 -0.81 25.37 -2.98
C GLU A 370 0.61 25.73 -2.57
N MET A 371 1.48 24.72 -2.36
CA MET A 371 2.90 24.93 -2.06
C MET A 371 3.59 25.66 -3.21
N TRP A 372 3.41 25.21 -4.45
CA TRP A 372 3.96 25.91 -5.63
C TRP A 372 3.39 27.31 -5.80
N PHE A 373 2.08 27.49 -5.58
CA PHE A 373 1.42 28.79 -5.70
C PHE A 373 1.92 29.78 -4.65
N SER A 374 1.97 29.37 -3.38
CA SER A 374 2.43 30.20 -2.25
C SER A 374 3.92 30.52 -2.36
N GLY A 375 4.72 29.61 -2.93
CA GLY A 375 6.12 29.85 -3.26
C GLY A 375 6.35 30.80 -4.43
N GLY A 376 5.29 31.30 -5.08
CA GLY A 376 5.39 32.22 -6.22
C GLY A 376 5.97 31.60 -7.49
N ILE A 377 5.94 30.26 -7.60
CA ILE A 377 6.45 29.54 -8.77
C ILE A 377 5.54 29.87 -9.97
N SER A 378 6.10 30.13 -11.15
CA SER A 378 5.26 30.41 -12.33
C SER A 378 4.71 29.13 -12.96
N VAL A 379 3.68 29.24 -13.80
CA VAL A 379 3.17 28.08 -14.58
C VAL A 379 4.24 27.51 -15.52
N ASP A 380 5.13 28.36 -16.03
CA ASP A 380 6.27 27.94 -16.86
C ASP A 380 7.37 27.27 -16.02
N ASP A 381 7.63 27.73 -14.80
CA ASP A 381 8.58 27.06 -13.92
C ASP A 381 8.06 25.69 -13.48
N VAL A 382 6.76 25.56 -13.16
CA VAL A 382 6.16 24.24 -12.88
C VAL A 382 6.21 23.33 -14.12
N PHE A 383 6.07 23.89 -15.33
CA PHE A 383 6.26 23.13 -16.57
C PHE A 383 7.68 22.52 -16.64
N GLU A 384 8.70 23.31 -16.29
CA GLU A 384 10.09 22.85 -16.25
C GLU A 384 10.35 21.86 -15.09
N LEU A 385 9.79 22.11 -13.89
CA LEU A 385 9.88 21.22 -12.74
C LEU A 385 9.29 19.84 -13.02
N LEU A 386 8.21 19.76 -13.81
CA LEU A 386 7.58 18.51 -14.22
C LEU A 386 8.30 17.83 -15.40
N GLY A 387 9.42 18.40 -15.86
CA GLY A 387 10.28 17.82 -16.88
C GLY A 387 9.69 17.90 -18.29
N PHE A 388 8.88 18.91 -18.59
CA PHE A 388 8.21 19.02 -19.88
C PHE A 388 9.00 19.76 -20.97
N ARG A 389 10.23 20.21 -20.70
CA ARG A 389 11.07 20.98 -21.64
C ARG A 389 11.08 20.45 -23.08
N THR A 390 11.16 19.12 -23.24
CA THR A 390 11.24 18.45 -24.55
C THR A 390 9.95 17.73 -24.94
N VAL A 391 8.87 17.92 -24.18
CA VAL A 391 7.58 17.23 -24.37
C VAL A 391 6.72 18.04 -25.32
N MET A 392 6.44 17.47 -26.49
CA MET A 392 5.61 18.07 -27.54
C MET A 392 4.23 17.38 -27.69
N ASP A 393 4.11 16.16 -27.15
CA ASP A 393 2.88 15.35 -27.07
C ASP A 393 2.84 14.73 -25.66
N PHE A 394 1.70 14.85 -24.99
CA PHE A 394 1.47 14.36 -23.63
C PHE A 394 0.83 12.96 -23.58
N THR A 395 0.83 12.23 -24.70
CA THR A 395 0.34 10.86 -24.78
C THR A 395 1.05 10.00 -23.73
N ASN A 396 0.26 9.34 -22.87
CA ASN A 396 0.74 8.53 -21.73
C ASN A 396 1.50 9.32 -20.65
N ASN A 397 1.51 10.65 -20.69
CA ASN A 397 2.12 11.46 -19.64
C ASN A 397 1.10 11.72 -18.51
N PRO A 398 1.29 11.14 -17.31
CA PRO A 398 0.31 11.26 -16.24
C PRO A 398 0.28 12.65 -15.60
N LEU A 399 1.30 13.49 -15.86
CA LEU A 399 1.51 14.77 -15.19
C LEU A 399 0.83 15.95 -15.89
N LEU A 400 0.34 15.78 -17.12
CA LEU A 400 -0.35 16.86 -17.86
C LEU A 400 -1.51 17.43 -17.02
N ASN A 401 -2.33 16.56 -16.41
CA ASN A 401 -3.46 17.02 -15.61
C ASN A 401 -2.99 17.78 -14.36
N THR A 402 -1.85 17.43 -13.77
CA THR A 402 -1.29 18.15 -12.62
C THR A 402 -0.84 19.55 -13.01
N TRP A 403 -0.12 19.70 -14.13
CA TRP A 403 0.28 21.01 -14.65
C TRP A 403 -0.92 21.90 -15.02
N VAL A 404 -1.93 21.34 -15.69
CA VAL A 404 -3.15 22.09 -16.03
C VAL A 404 -3.98 22.43 -14.78
N SER A 405 -3.96 21.57 -13.75
CA SER A 405 -4.57 21.89 -12.44
C SER A 405 -3.85 23.05 -11.75
N TYR A 406 -2.53 23.11 -11.87
CA TYR A 406 -1.74 24.24 -11.37
C TYR A 406 -2.06 25.54 -12.12
N MET A 407 -2.11 25.47 -13.45
CA MET A 407 -2.53 26.60 -14.29
C MET A 407 -3.93 27.11 -13.89
N ASN A 408 -4.88 26.20 -13.68
CA ASN A 408 -6.20 26.55 -13.15
C ASN A 408 -6.12 27.27 -11.79
N ARG A 409 -5.29 26.77 -10.86
CA ARG A 409 -5.12 27.36 -9.54
C ARG A 409 -4.60 28.81 -9.60
N VAL A 410 -3.59 29.06 -10.44
CA VAL A 410 -3.03 30.40 -10.68
C VAL A 410 -4.06 31.33 -11.34
N LEU A 411 -4.81 30.82 -12.33
CA LEU A 411 -5.78 31.60 -13.09
C LEU A 411 -7.07 31.91 -12.32
N LYS A 412 -7.37 31.19 -11.22
CA LYS A 412 -8.48 31.57 -10.32
C LYS A 412 -8.29 32.96 -9.71
N GLU A 413 -7.06 33.34 -9.37
CA GLU A 413 -6.74 34.68 -8.86
C GLU A 413 -6.58 35.72 -9.98
N ASN A 414 -6.39 35.26 -11.22
CA ASN A 414 -6.10 36.11 -12.38
C ASN A 414 -6.96 35.72 -13.61
N PRO A 415 -8.30 35.75 -13.51
CA PRO A 415 -9.18 35.24 -14.57
C PRO A 415 -9.05 36.01 -15.89
N GLY A 416 -8.63 37.29 -15.86
CA GLY A 416 -8.38 38.10 -17.06
C GLY A 416 -7.22 37.60 -17.92
N GLN A 417 -6.32 36.77 -17.38
CA GLN A 417 -5.14 36.26 -18.09
C GLN A 417 -5.37 34.94 -18.83
N VAL A 418 -6.54 34.30 -18.66
CA VAL A 418 -6.82 32.95 -19.21
C VAL A 418 -6.57 32.89 -20.73
N THR A 419 -7.16 33.81 -21.49
CA THR A 419 -7.03 33.84 -22.96
C THR A 419 -5.58 34.10 -23.38
N LYS A 420 -4.90 35.04 -22.73
CA LYS A 420 -3.49 35.36 -23.02
C LYS A 420 -2.61 34.14 -22.79
N MET A 421 -2.76 33.50 -21.63
CA MET A 421 -2.01 32.31 -21.25
C MET A 421 -2.17 31.19 -22.26
N LEU A 422 -3.41 30.81 -22.58
CA LEU A 422 -3.66 29.73 -23.54
C LEU A 422 -3.15 30.09 -24.94
N THR A 423 -3.24 31.36 -25.38
CA THR A 423 -2.69 31.80 -26.68
C THR A 423 -1.17 31.66 -26.73
N THR A 424 -0.44 31.93 -25.65
CA THR A 424 1.01 31.67 -25.60
C THR A 424 1.31 30.19 -25.85
N LEU A 425 0.48 29.27 -25.34
CA LEU A 425 0.64 27.82 -25.55
C LEU A 425 0.43 27.42 -27.03
N GLU A 426 -0.39 28.16 -27.78
CA GLU A 426 -0.58 27.95 -29.23
C GLU A 426 0.75 28.08 -29.99
N THR A 427 1.64 28.98 -29.55
CA THR A 427 2.96 29.16 -30.18
C THR A 427 3.98 28.12 -29.74
N ARG A 428 3.78 27.48 -28.57
CA ARG A 428 4.73 26.54 -27.96
C ARG A 428 4.44 25.09 -28.33
N PHE A 429 3.18 24.71 -28.51
CA PHE A 429 2.77 23.33 -28.74
C PHE A 429 2.14 23.14 -30.13
N PRO A 430 2.68 22.21 -30.95
CA PRO A 430 2.08 21.88 -32.23
C PRO A 430 0.80 21.05 -32.04
N GLU A 431 -0.15 21.27 -32.95
CA GLU A 431 -1.45 20.60 -33.11
C GLU A 431 -1.93 19.71 -31.95
N ARG A 432 -1.44 18.45 -31.88
CA ARG A 432 -1.91 17.45 -30.90
C ARG A 432 -1.60 17.82 -29.46
N GLY A 433 -0.39 18.30 -29.19
CA GLY A 433 0.05 18.70 -27.86
C GLY A 433 -0.82 19.84 -27.33
N LEU A 434 -1.13 20.83 -28.18
CA LEU A 434 -2.02 21.92 -27.78
C LEU A 434 -3.43 21.40 -27.48
N ASN A 435 -3.98 20.54 -28.33
CA ASN A 435 -5.33 20.02 -28.11
C ASN A 435 -5.45 19.20 -26.82
N GLN A 436 -4.42 18.42 -26.45
CA GLN A 436 -4.38 17.72 -25.16
C GLN A 436 -4.46 18.68 -23.97
N ILE A 437 -3.72 19.79 -24.03
CA ILE A 437 -3.79 20.84 -23.00
C ILE A 437 -5.19 21.44 -22.96
N LEU A 438 -5.78 21.78 -24.11
CA LEU A 438 -7.13 22.34 -24.19
C LEU A 438 -8.18 21.39 -23.63
N LEU A 439 -8.12 20.09 -23.95
CA LEU A 439 -9.02 19.07 -23.41
C LEU A 439 -8.89 18.92 -21.89
N ALA A 440 -7.68 19.00 -21.35
CA ALA A 440 -7.46 19.03 -19.91
C ALA A 440 -8.03 20.33 -19.30
N ALA A 441 -7.82 21.48 -19.94
CA ALA A 441 -8.30 22.78 -19.47
C ALA A 441 -9.84 22.87 -19.46
N MET A 442 -10.52 22.23 -20.42
CA MET A 442 -11.99 22.17 -20.49
C MET A 442 -12.65 21.50 -19.27
N LYS A 443 -11.89 20.70 -18.50
CA LYS A 443 -12.39 20.10 -17.25
C LYS A 443 -12.54 21.13 -16.14
N PHE A 444 -11.94 22.31 -16.27
CA PHE A 444 -11.98 23.38 -15.28
C PHE A 444 -12.92 24.51 -15.73
N PRO A 445 -13.94 24.88 -14.94
CA PRO A 445 -14.90 25.93 -15.31
C PRO A 445 -14.26 27.27 -15.68
N SER A 446 -13.20 27.67 -14.98
CA SER A 446 -12.43 28.91 -15.20
C SER A 446 -11.83 29.03 -16.60
N MET A 447 -11.40 27.91 -17.18
CA MET A 447 -10.71 27.87 -18.49
C MET A 447 -11.59 27.34 -19.61
N LYS A 448 -12.73 26.70 -19.28
CA LYS A 448 -13.56 25.95 -20.22
C LYS A 448 -13.95 26.77 -21.46
N ASN A 449 -14.46 27.97 -21.27
CA ASN A 449 -14.95 28.79 -22.40
C ASN A 449 -13.80 29.21 -23.33
N ALA A 450 -12.69 29.69 -22.76
CA ALA A 450 -11.51 30.06 -23.56
C ALA A 450 -10.93 28.86 -24.31
N ALA A 451 -10.82 27.70 -23.65
CA ALA A 451 -10.33 26.48 -24.26
C ALA A 451 -11.23 25.99 -25.41
N VAL A 452 -12.56 26.06 -25.26
CA VAL A 452 -13.53 25.71 -26.31
C VAL A 452 -13.43 26.67 -27.51
N THR A 453 -13.30 27.97 -27.25
CA THR A 453 -13.11 28.98 -28.30
C THR A 453 -11.83 28.71 -29.08
N MET A 454 -10.73 28.40 -28.39
CA MET A 454 -9.45 28.09 -29.03
C MET A 454 -9.50 26.78 -29.82
N GLN A 455 -10.06 25.70 -29.28
CA GLN A 455 -10.23 24.45 -30.04
C GLN A 455 -11.09 24.68 -31.29
N THR A 456 -12.13 25.52 -31.19
CA THR A 456 -12.97 25.88 -32.34
C THR A 456 -12.18 26.63 -33.40
N LYS A 457 -11.34 27.60 -33.01
CA LYS A 457 -10.44 28.34 -33.91
C LYS A 457 -9.44 27.41 -34.59
N GLN A 458 -8.85 26.45 -33.87
CA GLN A 458 -7.94 25.45 -34.46
C GLN A 458 -8.63 24.62 -35.53
N ILE A 459 -9.84 24.11 -35.26
CA ILE A 459 -10.62 23.34 -36.23
C ILE A 459 -10.90 24.17 -37.49
N GLN A 460 -11.26 25.46 -37.34
CA GLN A 460 -11.45 26.36 -38.47
C GLN A 460 -10.14 26.58 -39.26
N GLY A 461 -9.00 26.70 -38.58
CA GLY A 461 -7.69 26.78 -39.21
C GLY A 461 -7.36 25.54 -40.05
N TYR A 462 -7.61 24.34 -39.52
CA TYR A 462 -7.42 23.09 -40.27
C TYR A 462 -8.30 23.01 -41.52
N VAL A 463 -9.54 23.51 -41.43
CA VAL A 463 -10.46 23.62 -42.58
C VAL A 463 -9.89 24.58 -43.62
N ALA A 464 -9.48 25.78 -43.20
CA ALA A 464 -8.97 26.82 -44.09
C ALA A 464 -7.66 26.40 -44.80
N ASN A 465 -6.79 25.70 -44.09
CA ASN A 465 -5.51 25.20 -44.62
C ASN A 465 -5.65 23.90 -45.44
N ASN A 466 -6.88 23.40 -45.61
CA ASN A 466 -7.15 22.16 -46.33
C ASN A 466 -6.33 20.96 -45.80
N GLU A 467 -6.25 20.85 -44.47
CA GLU A 467 -5.50 19.78 -43.82
C GLU A 467 -6.12 18.40 -44.09
N SER A 468 -5.35 17.33 -43.93
CA SER A 468 -5.89 15.97 -44.07
C SER A 468 -6.84 15.65 -42.92
N PRO A 469 -8.09 15.23 -43.17
CA PRO A 469 -8.99 14.77 -42.12
C PRO A 469 -8.40 13.67 -41.23
N ALA A 470 -7.60 12.76 -41.80
CA ALA A 470 -6.92 11.72 -41.02
C ALA A 470 -5.88 12.30 -40.04
N LYS A 471 -5.11 13.33 -40.42
CA LYS A 471 -4.20 14.03 -39.50
C LYS A 471 -4.95 14.77 -38.41
N VAL A 472 -5.99 15.52 -38.80
CA VAL A 472 -6.84 16.28 -37.87
C VAL A 472 -7.51 15.36 -36.85
N PHE A 473 -7.89 14.14 -37.24
CA PHE A 473 -8.42 13.15 -36.30
C PHE A 473 -7.45 12.84 -35.16
N MET A 474 -6.16 12.66 -35.48
CA MET A 474 -5.09 12.42 -34.50
C MET A 474 -4.78 13.67 -33.67
N TRP A 475 -4.74 14.84 -34.31
CA TRP A 475 -4.51 16.13 -33.63
C TRP A 475 -5.62 16.48 -32.64
N LEU A 476 -6.88 16.14 -32.95
CA LEU A 476 -8.01 16.31 -32.05
C LEU A 476 -8.13 15.23 -30.97
N GLU A 477 -7.17 14.30 -30.91
CA GLU A 477 -7.13 13.18 -29.96
C GLU A 477 -8.37 12.26 -30.02
N LEU A 478 -9.06 12.25 -31.16
CA LEU A 478 -10.25 11.42 -31.39
C LEU A 478 -9.91 9.92 -31.36
N ASP A 479 -8.65 9.56 -31.62
CA ASP A 479 -8.13 8.19 -31.54
C ASP A 479 -8.09 7.64 -30.10
N LYS A 480 -8.14 8.51 -29.07
CA LYS A 480 -8.05 8.13 -27.66
C LYS A 480 -9.38 8.19 -26.90
N VAL A 481 -10.46 8.68 -27.51
CA VAL A 481 -11.78 8.82 -26.85
C VAL A 481 -12.39 7.46 -26.44
N GLY A 482 -12.05 6.39 -27.17
CA GLY A 482 -12.55 5.04 -26.91
C GLY A 482 -14.01 4.86 -27.28
N ASP A 483 -14.76 4.08 -26.49
CA ASP A 483 -16.12 3.63 -26.81
C ASP A 483 -17.13 4.79 -26.99
N LYS A 484 -16.83 5.97 -26.44
CA LYS A 484 -17.68 7.17 -26.54
C LYS A 484 -17.41 8.03 -27.79
N LEU A 485 -16.53 7.60 -28.69
CA LEU A 485 -16.12 8.38 -29.85
C LEU A 485 -17.33 8.87 -30.68
N LEU A 486 -18.22 7.95 -31.07
CA LEU A 486 -19.33 8.24 -31.99
C LEU A 486 -20.43 9.11 -31.38
N VAL A 487 -20.51 9.19 -30.05
CA VAL A 487 -21.44 10.06 -29.31
C VAL A 487 -20.84 11.43 -29.00
N GLY A 488 -19.54 11.61 -29.27
CA GLY A 488 -18.82 12.84 -28.98
C GLY A 488 -19.20 13.98 -29.94
N PRO A 489 -19.57 15.17 -29.44
CA PRO A 489 -19.90 16.31 -30.31
C PRO A 489 -18.72 16.76 -31.18
N LEU A 490 -17.48 16.58 -30.71
CA LEU A 490 -16.26 16.87 -31.46
C LEU A 490 -16.09 15.93 -32.67
N PHE A 491 -16.45 14.66 -32.52
CA PHE A 491 -16.42 13.69 -33.62
C PHE A 491 -17.44 14.06 -34.71
N THR A 492 -18.64 14.49 -34.33
CA THR A 492 -19.65 14.96 -35.30
C THR A 492 -19.19 16.20 -36.07
N LYS A 493 -18.52 17.14 -35.40
CA LYS A 493 -17.89 18.31 -36.06
C LYS A 493 -16.79 17.86 -37.03
N TRP A 494 -15.92 16.94 -36.62
CA TRP A 494 -14.89 16.38 -37.48
C TRP A 494 -15.47 15.63 -38.69
N MET A 495 -16.54 14.85 -38.52
CA MET A 495 -17.24 14.19 -39.64
C MET A 495 -17.81 15.20 -40.64
N LYS A 496 -18.32 16.34 -40.17
CA LYS A 496 -18.75 17.42 -41.07
C LYS A 496 -17.57 17.96 -41.86
N TYR A 497 -16.46 18.24 -41.19
CA TYR A 497 -15.23 18.68 -41.86
C TYR A 497 -14.75 17.69 -42.92
N VAL A 498 -14.78 16.38 -42.67
CA VAL A 498 -14.40 15.38 -43.70
C VAL A 498 -15.29 15.51 -44.94
N LYS A 499 -16.59 15.76 -44.78
CA LYS A 499 -17.50 15.98 -45.92
C LYS A 499 -17.13 17.25 -46.69
N ASP A 500 -16.91 18.34 -45.99
CA ASP A 500 -16.54 19.63 -46.58
C ASP A 500 -15.19 19.51 -47.32
N PHE A 501 -14.21 18.83 -46.71
CA PHE A 501 -12.92 18.51 -47.32
C PHE A 501 -13.09 17.69 -48.61
N ASN A 502 -13.89 16.63 -48.60
CA ASN A 502 -14.10 15.78 -49.78
C ASN A 502 -14.83 16.50 -50.92
N GLN A 503 -15.74 17.43 -50.61
CA GLN A 503 -16.40 18.27 -51.60
C GLN A 503 -15.40 19.20 -52.29
N ASN A 504 -14.49 19.79 -51.52
CA ASN A 504 -13.46 20.69 -52.04
C ASN A 504 -12.29 19.95 -52.72
N ASN A 505 -12.11 18.65 -52.44
CA ASN A 505 -11.01 17.84 -52.95
C ASN A 505 -11.50 16.57 -53.67
N PRO A 506 -12.18 16.67 -54.81
CA PRO A 506 -12.80 15.51 -55.49
C PRO A 506 -11.79 14.44 -55.92
N LYS A 507 -10.53 14.83 -56.19
CA LYS A 507 -9.45 13.90 -56.56
C LYS A 507 -8.74 13.26 -55.37
N ARG A 508 -9.02 13.70 -54.14
CA ARG A 508 -8.33 13.27 -52.91
C ARG A 508 -9.35 13.12 -51.77
N GLN A 509 -10.38 12.33 -52.00
CA GLN A 509 -11.38 12.06 -50.96
C GLN A 509 -10.80 11.16 -49.87
N GLU A 510 -11.03 11.54 -48.61
CA GLU A 510 -10.64 10.78 -47.43
C GLU A 510 -11.89 10.21 -46.72
N SER A 511 -11.80 8.98 -46.22
CA SER A 511 -12.92 8.35 -45.50
C SER A 511 -12.93 8.76 -44.03
N CYS A 512 -14.11 9.12 -43.51
CA CYS A 512 -14.34 9.37 -42.07
C CYS A 512 -14.00 8.15 -41.19
N PHE A 513 -13.89 6.97 -41.78
CA PHE A 513 -13.70 5.71 -41.06
C PHE A 513 -12.29 5.15 -41.21
N ALA A 514 -11.46 5.73 -42.09
CA ALA A 514 -10.09 5.28 -42.27
C ALA A 514 -9.24 5.38 -40.98
N PRO A 515 -9.34 6.44 -40.15
CA PRO A 515 -8.58 6.54 -38.90
C PRO A 515 -9.05 5.60 -37.79
N ILE A 516 -10.26 5.02 -37.91
CA ILE A 516 -10.81 4.12 -36.89
C ILE A 516 -10.21 2.72 -37.11
N PRO A 517 -9.48 2.14 -36.13
CA PRO A 517 -8.85 0.83 -36.30
C PRO A 517 -9.90 -0.30 -36.30
N MET A 518 -10.40 -0.66 -37.49
CA MET A 518 -11.49 -1.63 -37.67
C MET A 518 -11.05 -3.10 -37.80
N LYS A 519 -9.77 -3.38 -38.12
CA LYS A 519 -9.29 -4.73 -38.47
C LYS A 519 -8.78 -5.56 -37.29
N TYR A 520 -8.02 -4.94 -36.40
CA TYR A 520 -7.28 -5.64 -35.34
C TYR A 520 -7.87 -5.46 -33.93
N ASN A 521 -8.92 -4.63 -33.80
CA ASN A 521 -9.47 -4.23 -32.50
C ASN A 521 -10.98 -4.54 -32.43
N PHE A 522 -11.29 -5.83 -32.22
CA PHE A 522 -12.64 -6.41 -32.27
C PHE A 522 -13.58 -5.79 -31.25
N GLU A 523 -13.17 -5.80 -29.98
CA GLU A 523 -14.00 -5.39 -28.85
C GLU A 523 -14.26 -3.87 -28.79
N PRO A 524 -13.27 -2.98 -28.97
CA PRO A 524 -13.52 -1.53 -28.86
C PRO A 524 -14.49 -0.99 -29.90
N VAL A 525 -14.39 -1.43 -31.16
CA VAL A 525 -15.32 -0.99 -32.22
C VAL A 525 -16.73 -1.51 -31.95
N LYS A 526 -16.86 -2.75 -31.47
CA LYS A 526 -18.16 -3.32 -31.08
C LYS A 526 -18.82 -2.52 -29.96
N ARG A 527 -18.08 -2.22 -28.88
CA ARG A 527 -18.58 -1.40 -27.77
C ARG A 527 -18.94 0.00 -28.23
N MET A 528 -18.13 0.61 -29.10
CA MET A 528 -18.39 1.93 -29.67
C MET A 528 -19.70 1.99 -30.48
N ILE A 529 -19.94 1.02 -31.36
CA ILE A 529 -21.21 0.91 -32.10
C ILE A 529 -22.37 0.69 -31.14
N LYS A 530 -22.22 -0.21 -30.16
CA LYS A 530 -23.25 -0.50 -29.17
C LYS A 530 -23.63 0.74 -28.36
N THR A 531 -22.64 1.50 -27.87
CA THR A 531 -22.85 2.77 -27.17
C THR A 531 -23.61 3.77 -28.03
N ALA A 532 -23.25 3.91 -29.30
CA ALA A 532 -23.95 4.82 -30.22
C ALA A 532 -25.35 4.32 -30.62
N MET A 533 -25.59 3.01 -30.68
CA MET A 533 -26.93 2.45 -30.91
C MET A 533 -27.88 2.69 -29.73
N SER A 534 -27.35 2.82 -28.50
CA SER A 534 -28.16 3.12 -27.32
C SER A 534 -28.61 4.58 -27.23
N ASP A 535 -27.98 5.50 -27.98
CA ASP A 535 -28.36 6.91 -28.04
C ASP A 535 -29.13 7.21 -29.34
N PRO A 536 -30.44 7.56 -29.27
CA PRO A 536 -31.27 7.85 -30.43
C PRO A 536 -30.68 8.89 -31.40
N SER A 537 -29.91 9.86 -30.89
CA SER A 537 -29.28 10.91 -31.69
C SER A 537 -28.14 10.39 -32.57
N THR A 538 -27.55 9.25 -32.22
CA THR A 538 -26.36 8.70 -32.90
C THR A 538 -26.58 7.35 -33.57
N VAL A 539 -27.79 6.78 -33.51
CA VAL A 539 -28.18 5.54 -34.23
C VAL A 539 -27.82 5.60 -35.72
N LYS A 540 -27.99 6.76 -36.37
CA LYS A 540 -27.63 6.92 -37.80
C LYS A 540 -26.13 6.79 -38.04
N ILE A 541 -25.31 7.33 -37.13
CA ILE A 541 -23.84 7.23 -37.18
C ILE A 541 -23.42 5.78 -36.91
N ALA A 542 -24.01 5.14 -35.91
CA ALA A 542 -23.74 3.74 -35.59
C ALA A 542 -24.01 2.80 -36.78
N LYS A 543 -25.18 2.94 -37.42
CA LYS A 543 -25.54 2.18 -38.63
C LYS A 543 -24.60 2.45 -39.81
N LEU A 544 -24.07 3.67 -39.93
CA LEU A 544 -23.09 4.00 -40.95
C LEU A 544 -21.75 3.30 -40.67
N VAL A 545 -21.28 3.30 -39.42
CA VAL A 545 -20.07 2.57 -39.00
C VAL A 545 -20.22 1.07 -39.23
N GLU A 546 -21.37 0.48 -38.89
CA GLU A 546 -21.66 -0.94 -39.18
C GLU A 546 -21.56 -1.26 -40.66
N ARG A 547 -22.13 -0.40 -41.52
CA ARG A 547 -22.08 -0.57 -42.98
C ARG A 547 -20.64 -0.52 -43.50
N GLU A 548 -19.87 0.46 -43.06
CA GLU A 548 -18.49 0.65 -43.51
C GLU A 548 -17.58 -0.47 -43.00
N ARG A 549 -17.83 -0.98 -41.79
CA ARG A 549 -17.19 -2.19 -41.28
C ARG A 549 -17.50 -3.39 -42.16
N SER A 550 -18.76 -3.63 -42.51
CA SER A 550 -19.15 -4.75 -43.40
C SER A 550 -18.53 -4.63 -44.80
N LYS A 551 -18.48 -3.40 -45.35
CA LYS A 551 -17.81 -3.13 -46.63
C LYS A 551 -16.31 -3.45 -46.54
N ARG A 552 -15.66 -3.05 -45.45
CA ARG A 552 -14.24 -3.31 -45.23
C ARG A 552 -13.92 -4.80 -45.10
N TRP A 553 -14.74 -5.58 -44.39
CA TRP A 553 -14.62 -7.04 -44.36
C TRP A 553 -14.70 -7.63 -45.78
N LEU A 554 -15.61 -7.10 -46.60
CA LEU A 554 -15.78 -7.57 -47.97
C LEU A 554 -14.57 -7.20 -48.85
N ASP A 555 -14.05 -5.97 -48.72
CA ASP A 555 -12.86 -5.50 -49.44
C ASP A 555 -11.59 -6.26 -49.05
N MET A 556 -11.49 -6.69 -47.78
CA MET A 556 -10.40 -7.51 -47.27
C MET A 556 -10.60 -9.01 -47.50
N LYS A 557 -11.73 -9.42 -48.12
CA LYS A 557 -12.10 -10.81 -48.38
C LYS A 557 -12.15 -11.67 -47.11
N ASP A 558 -12.63 -11.11 -46.00
CA ASP A 558 -12.83 -11.88 -44.76
C ASP A 558 -13.87 -12.99 -44.99
N SER A 559 -13.56 -14.23 -44.64
CA SER A 559 -14.52 -15.32 -44.86
C SER A 559 -15.79 -15.11 -44.03
N PRO A 560 -16.99 -15.53 -44.51
CA PRO A 560 -18.21 -15.48 -43.72
C PRO A 560 -18.07 -16.19 -42.36
N ARG A 561 -17.26 -17.25 -42.27
CA ARG A 561 -16.93 -17.91 -41.00
C ARG A 561 -16.24 -16.97 -40.00
N ASN A 562 -15.26 -16.19 -40.46
CA ASN A 562 -14.55 -15.26 -39.59
C ASN A 562 -15.47 -14.12 -39.14
N VAL A 563 -16.29 -13.58 -40.05
CA VAL A 563 -17.27 -12.55 -39.71
C VAL A 563 -18.33 -13.07 -38.72
N PHE A 564 -18.73 -14.34 -38.84
CA PHE A 564 -19.63 -14.98 -37.87
C PHE A 564 -19.05 -14.95 -36.45
N LYS A 565 -17.77 -15.31 -36.32
CA LYS A 565 -17.04 -15.23 -35.04
C LYS A 565 -16.85 -13.78 -34.56
N PHE A 566 -16.54 -12.85 -35.47
CA PHE A 566 -16.40 -11.43 -35.15
C PHE A 566 -17.65 -10.87 -34.45
N LEU A 567 -18.82 -11.32 -34.89
CA LEU A 567 -20.11 -10.89 -34.36
C LEU A 567 -20.53 -11.65 -33.11
N ASP A 568 -19.65 -12.47 -32.52
CA ASP A 568 -19.91 -13.35 -31.37
C ASP A 568 -21.11 -14.30 -31.55
N LEU A 569 -21.46 -14.57 -32.81
CA LEU A 569 -22.56 -15.46 -33.15
C LEU A 569 -22.25 -16.91 -32.80
N SER A 570 -20.98 -17.29 -32.59
CA SER A 570 -20.60 -18.62 -32.12
C SER A 570 -20.91 -18.86 -30.64
N THR A 571 -21.08 -17.80 -29.85
CA THR A 571 -21.36 -17.87 -28.40
C THR A 571 -22.80 -17.49 -28.06
N ALA A 572 -23.58 -17.02 -29.04
CA ALA A 572 -24.97 -16.58 -28.85
C ALA A 572 -25.95 -17.75 -28.57
N GLY A 573 -25.48 -19.00 -28.68
CA GLY A 573 -26.27 -20.19 -28.34
C GLY A 573 -27.57 -20.30 -29.13
N ASP A 574 -28.65 -20.57 -28.42
CA ASP A 574 -30.01 -20.73 -28.96
C ASP A 574 -30.61 -19.42 -29.52
N LYS A 575 -30.11 -18.26 -29.08
CA LYS A 575 -30.57 -16.93 -29.53
C LYS A 575 -29.95 -16.44 -30.84
N THR A 576 -29.02 -17.22 -31.41
CA THR A 576 -28.23 -16.81 -32.59
C THR A 576 -29.09 -16.34 -33.74
N LEU A 577 -30.05 -17.15 -34.20
CA LEU A 577 -30.88 -16.83 -35.38
C LEU A 577 -31.82 -15.63 -35.16
N ALA A 578 -32.18 -15.34 -33.92
CA ALA A 578 -33.04 -14.21 -33.56
C ALA A 578 -32.25 -12.89 -33.39
N SER A 579 -30.91 -12.96 -33.28
CA SER A 579 -30.08 -11.78 -33.04
C SER A 579 -30.04 -10.81 -34.22
N SER A 580 -29.90 -9.50 -33.92
CA SER A 580 -29.66 -8.48 -34.95
C SER A 580 -28.35 -8.71 -35.69
N ASP A 581 -27.33 -9.22 -34.98
CA ASP A 581 -26.02 -9.52 -35.54
C ASP A 581 -26.08 -10.64 -36.59
N PHE A 582 -26.98 -11.62 -36.41
CA PHE A 582 -27.21 -12.66 -37.42
C PHE A 582 -27.81 -12.09 -38.71
N LYS A 583 -28.63 -11.04 -38.63
CA LYS A 583 -29.14 -10.33 -39.82
C LYS A 583 -28.01 -9.63 -40.57
N ILE A 584 -27.08 -9.01 -39.84
CA ILE A 584 -25.87 -8.38 -40.41
C ILE A 584 -25.00 -9.44 -41.11
N TRP A 585 -24.74 -10.56 -40.43
CA TRP A 585 -23.97 -11.66 -41.00
C TRP A 585 -24.64 -12.30 -42.23
N SER A 586 -25.96 -12.52 -42.18
CA SER A 586 -26.72 -13.10 -43.29
C SER A 586 -26.64 -12.22 -44.55
N LYS A 587 -26.74 -10.90 -44.36
CA LYS A 587 -26.52 -9.94 -45.45
C LYS A 587 -25.08 -10.01 -45.96
N TYR A 588 -24.11 -10.00 -45.06
CA TYR A 588 -22.69 -10.10 -45.42
C TYR A 588 -22.37 -11.37 -46.21
N LEU A 589 -22.92 -12.52 -45.81
CA LEU A 589 -22.78 -13.79 -46.52
C LEU A 589 -23.29 -13.68 -47.97
N ASN A 590 -24.44 -13.04 -48.18
CA ASN A 590 -24.98 -12.83 -49.51
C ASN A 590 -24.07 -11.92 -50.35
N ASP A 591 -23.64 -10.79 -49.77
CA ASP A 591 -22.74 -9.84 -50.43
C ASP A 591 -21.38 -10.48 -50.77
N PHE A 592 -20.84 -11.32 -49.88
CA PHE A 592 -19.61 -12.10 -50.07
C PHE A 592 -19.76 -13.10 -51.22
N ASN A 593 -20.84 -13.90 -51.19
CA ASN A 593 -21.11 -14.90 -52.22
C ASN A 593 -21.36 -14.28 -53.61
N GLN A 594 -21.89 -13.05 -53.65
CA GLN A 594 -22.08 -12.32 -54.90
C GLN A 594 -20.75 -11.78 -55.45
N ARG A 595 -19.86 -11.28 -54.58
CA ARG A 595 -18.56 -10.72 -55.00
C ARG A 595 -17.51 -11.80 -55.30
N TYR A 596 -17.57 -12.92 -54.60
CA TYR A 596 -16.60 -14.01 -54.66
C TYR A 596 -17.30 -15.35 -54.98
N PRO A 597 -17.79 -15.54 -56.21
CA PRO A 597 -18.57 -16.73 -56.59
C PRO A 597 -17.80 -18.04 -56.42
N ASP A 598 -16.47 -18.03 -56.60
CA ASP A 598 -15.61 -19.22 -56.48
C ASP A 598 -15.41 -19.69 -55.04
N GLU A 599 -15.65 -18.81 -54.06
CA GLU A 599 -15.53 -19.11 -52.61
C GLU A 599 -16.90 -19.14 -51.93
N LYS A 600 -17.97 -19.27 -52.72
CA LYS A 600 -19.33 -19.24 -52.24
C LYS A 600 -19.55 -20.31 -51.18
N THR A 601 -20.13 -19.90 -50.06
CA THR A 601 -20.53 -20.79 -48.96
C THR A 601 -22.01 -20.65 -48.65
N THR A 602 -22.58 -21.61 -47.94
CA THR A 602 -24.00 -21.57 -47.56
C THR A 602 -24.17 -21.14 -46.11
N MET A 603 -25.37 -20.69 -45.76
CA MET A 603 -25.71 -20.32 -44.39
C MET A 603 -25.51 -21.51 -43.43
N ILE A 604 -25.88 -22.72 -43.86
CA ILE A 604 -25.69 -23.92 -43.03
C ILE A 604 -24.21 -24.29 -42.88
N ASP A 605 -23.38 -24.07 -43.90
CA ASP A 605 -21.92 -24.30 -43.79
C ASP A 605 -21.29 -23.32 -42.81
N GLY A 606 -21.69 -22.04 -42.83
CA GLY A 606 -21.24 -21.04 -41.86
C GLY A 606 -21.61 -21.40 -40.42
N LEU A 607 -22.84 -21.91 -40.22
CA LEU A 607 -23.31 -22.39 -38.92
C LEU A 607 -22.55 -23.64 -38.44
N LYS A 608 -22.40 -24.67 -39.29
CA LYS A 608 -21.63 -25.89 -38.98
C LYS A 608 -20.14 -25.62 -38.70
N ALA A 609 -19.59 -24.53 -39.25
CA ALA A 609 -18.21 -24.14 -38.99
C ALA A 609 -17.97 -23.59 -37.57
N SER A 610 -19.05 -23.32 -36.81
CA SER A 610 -19.03 -22.72 -35.47
C SER A 610 -19.82 -23.52 -34.43
N TYR A 611 -20.81 -24.31 -34.84
CA TYR A 611 -21.65 -25.12 -33.97
C TYR A 611 -21.58 -26.60 -34.37
N TRP A 612 -21.53 -27.48 -33.37
CA TRP A 612 -21.75 -28.90 -33.59
C TRP A 612 -23.23 -29.16 -33.91
N ASP A 613 -23.52 -30.23 -34.64
CA ASP A 613 -24.88 -30.53 -35.12
C ASP A 613 -25.90 -30.60 -33.96
N ARG A 614 -25.51 -31.12 -32.79
CA ARG A 614 -26.34 -31.08 -31.58
C ARG A 614 -26.70 -29.66 -31.14
N GLY A 615 -25.73 -28.74 -31.14
CA GLY A 615 -25.96 -27.33 -30.82
C GLY A 615 -26.84 -26.62 -31.85
N LEU A 616 -26.72 -27.00 -33.13
CA LEU A 616 -27.59 -26.51 -34.20
C LEU A 616 -29.04 -26.94 -34.01
N LEU A 617 -29.28 -28.19 -33.59
CA LEU A 617 -30.63 -28.68 -33.30
C LEU A 617 -31.28 -27.84 -32.20
N THR A 618 -30.60 -27.64 -31.07
CA THR A 618 -31.10 -26.82 -29.97
C THR A 618 -31.42 -25.39 -30.43
N MET A 619 -30.56 -24.80 -31.27
CA MET A 619 -30.78 -23.48 -31.85
C MET A 619 -31.99 -23.43 -32.78
N PHE A 620 -32.17 -24.45 -33.64
CA PHE A 620 -33.30 -24.51 -34.55
C PHE A 620 -34.63 -24.71 -33.80
N ASP A 621 -34.65 -25.51 -32.76
CA ASP A 621 -35.85 -25.71 -31.94
C ASP A 621 -36.27 -24.43 -31.23
N ALA A 622 -35.31 -23.68 -30.68
CA ALA A 622 -35.57 -22.38 -30.08
C ALA A 622 -36.11 -21.39 -31.12
N ALA A 623 -35.48 -21.34 -32.30
CA ALA A 623 -35.90 -20.47 -33.39
C ALA A 623 -37.26 -20.87 -34.03
N LYS A 624 -37.66 -22.15 -33.95
CA LYS A 624 -39.01 -22.61 -34.36
C LYS A 624 -40.12 -22.11 -33.44
N LYS A 625 -39.80 -21.81 -32.17
CA LYS A 625 -40.77 -21.28 -31.20
C LYS A 625 -41.05 -19.78 -31.40
N ASP A 626 -40.21 -19.07 -32.13
CA ASP A 626 -40.40 -17.66 -32.49
C ASP A 626 -40.94 -17.56 -33.93
N PRO A 627 -42.16 -17.02 -34.13
CA PRO A 627 -42.77 -16.87 -35.46
C PRO A 627 -41.90 -16.11 -36.46
N SER A 628 -41.03 -15.20 -35.99
CA SER A 628 -40.15 -14.41 -36.86
C SER A 628 -38.98 -15.22 -37.43
N THR A 629 -38.61 -16.34 -36.80
CA THR A 629 -37.49 -17.20 -37.22
C THR A 629 -37.89 -18.62 -37.61
N GLU A 630 -39.15 -19.02 -37.42
CA GLU A 630 -39.64 -20.39 -37.65
C GLU A 630 -39.36 -20.89 -39.08
N LYS A 631 -39.70 -20.09 -40.09
CA LYS A 631 -39.48 -20.44 -41.50
C LYS A 631 -37.99 -20.61 -41.81
N LEU A 632 -37.15 -19.73 -41.26
CA LEU A 632 -35.69 -19.81 -41.43
C LEU A 632 -35.14 -21.07 -40.78
N ALA A 633 -35.55 -21.37 -39.55
CA ALA A 633 -35.12 -22.56 -38.82
C ALA A 633 -35.51 -23.85 -39.57
N THR A 634 -36.73 -23.92 -40.10
CA THR A 634 -37.20 -25.06 -40.90
C THR A 634 -36.38 -25.25 -42.18
N ASN A 635 -36.02 -24.16 -42.86
CA ASN A 635 -35.15 -24.20 -44.03
C ASN A 635 -33.73 -24.66 -43.70
N LEU A 636 -33.18 -24.21 -42.56
CA LEU A 636 -31.86 -24.61 -42.09
C LEU A 636 -31.81 -26.08 -41.64
N GLN A 637 -32.88 -26.58 -41.02
CA GLN A 637 -33.06 -28.02 -40.75
C GLN A 637 -33.02 -28.83 -42.04
N ASN A 638 -33.78 -28.43 -43.06
CA ASN A 638 -33.77 -29.10 -44.37
C ASN A 638 -32.38 -29.05 -45.04
N ALA A 639 -31.69 -27.91 -44.93
CA ALA A 639 -30.33 -27.77 -45.44
C ALA A 639 -29.33 -28.67 -44.69
N LEU A 640 -29.48 -28.82 -43.38
CA LEU A 640 -28.65 -29.73 -42.58
C LEU A 640 -28.88 -31.19 -42.97
N ILE A 641 -30.13 -31.62 -43.15
CA ILE A 641 -30.48 -32.95 -43.67
C ILE A 641 -29.82 -33.18 -45.04
N ASN A 642 -29.88 -32.22 -45.94
CA ASN A 642 -29.21 -32.32 -47.25
C ASN A 642 -27.69 -32.48 -47.10
N LYS A 643 -27.07 -31.81 -46.12
CA LYS A 643 -25.64 -31.97 -45.84
C LYS A 643 -25.31 -33.37 -45.35
N TRP A 644 -26.13 -33.96 -44.48
CA TRP A 644 -25.97 -35.35 -44.05
C TRP A 644 -26.10 -36.34 -45.22
N ILE A 645 -27.03 -36.10 -46.16
CA ILE A 645 -27.19 -36.93 -47.37
C ILE A 645 -25.93 -36.90 -48.23
N VAL A 646 -25.41 -35.70 -48.51
CA VAL A 646 -24.19 -35.52 -49.32
C VAL A 646 -22.97 -36.15 -48.63
N ALA A 647 -22.87 -36.02 -47.31
CA ALA A 647 -21.80 -36.62 -46.50
C ALA A 647 -21.96 -38.14 -46.31
N LYS A 648 -23.08 -38.74 -46.75
CA LYS A 648 -23.42 -40.16 -46.59
C LYS A 648 -23.37 -40.62 -45.12
N GLU A 649 -23.85 -39.76 -44.22
CA GLU A 649 -23.88 -40.04 -42.78
C GLU A 649 -24.78 -41.25 -42.48
N LYS A 650 -24.32 -42.17 -41.63
CA LYS A 650 -25.13 -43.33 -41.25
C LYS A 650 -26.17 -42.93 -40.20
N PRO A 651 -27.45 -43.34 -40.32
CA PRO A 651 -28.47 -43.03 -39.31
C PRO A 651 -28.07 -43.44 -37.88
N ALA A 652 -27.36 -44.55 -37.72
CA ALA A 652 -26.84 -45.00 -36.42
C ALA A 652 -25.78 -44.05 -35.83
N ASP A 653 -24.91 -43.47 -36.68
CA ASP A 653 -23.91 -42.50 -36.25
C ASP A 653 -24.54 -41.15 -35.89
N LEU A 654 -25.56 -40.72 -36.64
CA LEU A 654 -26.35 -39.53 -36.29
C LEU A 654 -27.08 -39.72 -34.96
N LYS A 655 -27.68 -40.89 -34.72
CA LYS A 655 -28.34 -41.21 -33.44
C LYS A 655 -27.36 -41.16 -32.26
N ARG A 656 -26.13 -41.65 -32.46
CA ARG A 656 -25.06 -41.60 -31.45
C ARG A 656 -24.54 -40.18 -31.19
N THR A 657 -24.47 -39.33 -32.21
CA THR A 657 -23.83 -37.99 -32.12
C THR A 657 -24.79 -36.88 -31.68
N LEU A 658 -26.09 -36.99 -31.96
CA LEU A 658 -27.08 -35.94 -31.66
C LEU A 658 -27.70 -36.04 -30.25
N ASN A 659 -27.40 -37.11 -29.50
CA ASN A 659 -28.04 -37.49 -28.22
C ASN A 659 -29.53 -37.86 -28.38
N GLU A 660 -30.12 -38.58 -27.42
CA GLU A 660 -31.55 -38.94 -27.46
C GLU A 660 -32.44 -37.77 -27.01
N GLY A 661 -33.48 -37.47 -27.78
CA GLY A 661 -34.41 -36.37 -27.55
C GLY A 661 -35.38 -36.13 -28.72
N PRO A 662 -36.53 -35.46 -28.50
CA PRO A 662 -37.60 -35.37 -29.51
C PRO A 662 -37.17 -34.72 -30.83
N ALA A 663 -36.34 -33.68 -30.78
CA ALA A 663 -35.91 -32.96 -31.98
C ALA A 663 -34.87 -33.71 -32.82
N SER A 664 -33.97 -34.44 -32.17
CA SER A 664 -33.04 -35.35 -32.85
C SER A 664 -33.79 -36.51 -33.51
N GLU A 665 -34.80 -37.07 -32.84
CA GLU A 665 -35.65 -38.12 -33.41
C GLU A 665 -36.44 -37.63 -34.62
N GLU A 666 -37.06 -36.44 -34.53
CA GLU A 666 -37.74 -35.80 -35.66
C GLU A 666 -36.80 -35.64 -36.87
N MET A 667 -35.60 -35.10 -36.63
CA MET A 667 -34.62 -34.82 -37.68
C MET A 667 -34.05 -36.09 -38.32
N ILE A 668 -33.77 -37.12 -37.53
CA ILE A 668 -33.32 -38.43 -38.03
C ILE A 668 -34.44 -39.10 -38.83
N ALA A 669 -35.69 -39.08 -38.36
CA ALA A 669 -36.83 -39.63 -39.08
C ALA A 669 -37.03 -38.94 -40.44
N ARG A 670 -36.93 -37.61 -40.48
CA ARG A 670 -36.97 -36.82 -41.73
C ARG A 670 -35.79 -37.15 -42.66
N TYR A 671 -34.60 -37.37 -42.12
CA TYR A 671 -33.42 -37.79 -42.88
C TYR A 671 -33.60 -39.18 -43.50
N VAL A 672 -34.02 -40.19 -42.71
CA VAL A 672 -34.26 -41.56 -43.18
C VAL A 672 -35.33 -41.58 -44.27
N LYS A 673 -36.47 -40.93 -44.04
CA LYS A 673 -37.54 -40.82 -45.05
C LYS A 673 -37.03 -40.20 -46.36
N LYS A 674 -36.12 -39.23 -46.28
CA LYS A 674 -35.54 -38.57 -47.45
C LYS A 674 -34.50 -39.45 -48.15
N LEU A 675 -33.72 -40.24 -47.41
CA LEU A 675 -32.83 -41.26 -47.99
C LEU A 675 -33.64 -42.33 -48.73
N GLU A 676 -34.71 -42.84 -48.12
CA GLU A 676 -35.60 -43.84 -48.72
C GLU A 676 -36.21 -43.34 -50.04
N ALA A 677 -36.67 -42.09 -50.07
CA ALA A 677 -37.21 -41.45 -51.27
C ALA A 677 -36.16 -41.23 -52.39
N LEU A 678 -34.87 -41.11 -52.03
CA LEU A 678 -33.78 -41.00 -53.01
C LEU A 678 -33.32 -42.37 -53.50
N SER A 679 -33.34 -43.41 -52.65
CA SER A 679 -33.03 -44.79 -53.03
C SER A 679 -34.13 -45.45 -53.86
N GLY A 680 -35.39 -45.00 -53.72
CA GLY A 680 -36.52 -45.48 -54.53
C GLY A 680 -36.64 -44.86 -55.93
N ASN A 681 -35.70 -43.98 -56.31
CA ASN A 681 -35.64 -43.30 -57.61
C ASN A 681 -34.39 -43.71 -58.44
N ILE A 682 -33.80 -44.87 -58.15
CA ILE A 682 -32.68 -45.46 -58.91
C ILE A 682 -33.20 -46.59 -59.81
#